data_AF-A1RZL3-F1
#
_entry.id   AF-A1RZL3-F1
#
_cell.length_a   1.000
_cell.length_b   1.000
_cell.length_c   1.000
_cell.angle_alpha   90.00
_cell.angle_beta   90.00
_cell.angle_gamma   90.00
#
_symmetry.space_group_name_H-M   'P 1'
#
loop_
_entity.id
_entity.type
_entity.pdbx_description
1 polymer ?
#
loop_
_entity_poly.entity_id
_entity_poly.type
_entity_poly.pdbx_seq_one_letter_code
_entity_poly.pdbx_strand_id
1 'polypeptide(L)'
;MQQAQKKGLSKSALYAIIAVALILVVVAVYLLAPKGAGPAGPAAVAKPFHKQILYVIVNDEGTRINMYKTGVFDIAAVTPARWPDVNNTRVGNFTLHLVRRPDKPQLTIQYIGLNPMKEPLNIPEVRQALAYATPYDVILKQVFGGLYVRLYTIIPKGMSGYTEFGINKYEYDMAKAQQIISQLKAKGFDPGKYVITIIYNEGNTARQQIATLLQQSWSQLGFKVTVESYSWPKYLDLVDHFQYQVMLLGWIPDYFDPDDYLMPFVWGGAEFKDIEVHSNVAPGDVGKYLANVNMTVETEKFIVVAGEKGTGATYKGPTNKPIITVGYVVDWDTTKSNWAEPVNMVTLGTGGLKDVALSALCKAAQRIIDPTVREAVMQAAVIYFNKQATMLILGQQITGENYGSWVHGMYYPLATFARYDLVWEDPNAPVVDTGVLNIKNSPETMVIGDIGWPDTFDPAKSYESFGWEIFWHIYGKLVTMWKEDTEPIPELSVAWAFSKDMTDLYFVMRGNVKAYDPWNNKTYPITAVDALFSIWRAVRLNLPGGPQWMIDSYIDVNASSVLTESELDSIAKSQGLVTVYKGKSAEVHSLKELLDFFGYSGPTAGVVKFKLRFPYVPILQIFVTGVGSIIPMQYALGDKYQAALADSNNGRNPAAWAKYVGVGDTDATFKLLSTKPVSTGPYYVADYKEDSYILLKYNPYYWNATLWQELYGFKP
;
A
#
# COMPACT_ATOMS: atom_id res chain seq x y z
N MET A 1 4.78 -2.00 68.03
CA MET A 1 6.23 -1.66 67.94
C MET A 1 7.02 -2.05 69.20
N GLN A 2 6.62 -1.64 70.41
CA GLN A 2 7.33 -2.00 71.66
C GLN A 2 7.39 -3.52 71.94
N GLN A 3 6.43 -4.32 71.48
CA GLN A 3 6.49 -5.79 71.61
C GLN A 3 7.37 -6.49 70.56
N ALA A 4 7.64 -5.88 69.41
CA ALA A 4 8.43 -6.48 68.33
C ALA A 4 9.96 -6.33 68.57
N GLN A 5 10.38 -5.27 69.27
CA GLN A 5 11.77 -5.08 69.70
C GLN A 5 12.21 -6.12 70.76
N LYS A 6 11.28 -6.70 71.53
CA LYS A 6 11.58 -7.79 72.48
C LYS A 6 11.80 -9.16 71.83
N LYS A 7 11.57 -9.31 70.51
CA LYS A 7 11.69 -10.60 69.79
C LYS A 7 12.80 -10.64 68.72
N GLY A 8 13.76 -9.70 68.74
CA GLY A 8 14.97 -9.77 67.91
C GLY A 8 14.77 -9.59 66.40
N LEU A 9 13.61 -9.10 65.96
CA LEU A 9 13.36 -8.79 64.54
C LEU A 9 14.18 -7.57 64.10
N SER A 10 14.91 -7.72 62.99
CA SER A 10 15.71 -6.64 62.41
C SER A 10 14.82 -5.50 61.93
N LYS A 11 15.36 -4.26 61.94
CA LYS A 11 14.64 -3.07 61.45
C LYS A 11 14.10 -3.26 60.03
N SER A 12 14.85 -3.93 59.16
CA SER A 12 14.43 -4.23 57.78
C SER A 12 13.22 -5.17 57.70
N ALA A 13 13.14 -6.20 58.55
CA ALA A 13 11.97 -7.08 58.63
C ALA A 13 10.73 -6.33 59.14
N LEU A 14 10.92 -5.38 60.06
CA LEU A 14 9.82 -4.55 60.57
C LEU A 14 9.29 -3.59 59.48
N TYR A 15 10.18 -3.00 58.68
CA TYR A 15 9.77 -2.14 57.55
C TYR A 15 9.04 -2.93 56.45
N ALA A 16 9.46 -4.16 56.15
CA ALA A 16 8.76 -5.01 55.18
C ALA A 16 7.34 -5.37 55.65
N ILE A 17 7.16 -5.71 56.93
CA ILE A 17 5.83 -6.02 57.49
C ILE A 17 4.94 -4.77 57.51
N ILE A 18 5.48 -3.60 57.86
CA ILE A 18 4.74 -2.34 57.83
C ILE A 18 4.36 -1.95 56.40
N ALA A 19 5.25 -2.15 55.42
CA ALA A 19 4.97 -1.88 54.02
C ALA A 19 3.87 -2.81 53.47
N VAL A 20 3.91 -4.10 53.78
CA VAL A 20 2.87 -5.05 53.38
C VAL A 20 1.53 -4.77 54.07
N ALA A 21 1.55 -4.40 55.36
CA ALA A 21 0.33 -4.00 56.07
C ALA A 21 -0.26 -2.69 55.52
N LEU A 22 0.58 -1.71 55.17
CA LEU A 22 0.14 -0.47 54.51
C LEU A 22 -0.44 -0.74 53.13
N ILE A 23 0.17 -1.61 52.33
CA ILE A 23 -0.36 -2.01 51.01
C ILE A 23 -1.71 -2.70 51.17
N LEU A 24 -1.85 -3.63 52.13
CA LEU A 24 -3.11 -4.33 52.37
C LEU A 24 -4.21 -3.39 52.91
N VAL A 25 -3.86 -2.42 53.75
CA VAL A 25 -4.81 -1.40 54.23
C VAL A 25 -5.22 -0.45 53.10
N VAL A 26 -4.29 -0.03 52.23
CA VAL A 26 -4.60 0.80 51.06
C VAL A 26 -5.51 0.04 50.09
N VAL A 27 -5.24 -1.24 49.83
CA VAL A 27 -6.09 -2.09 48.97
C VAL A 27 -7.47 -2.33 49.60
N ALA A 28 -7.55 -2.55 50.92
CA ALA A 28 -8.83 -2.72 51.61
C ALA A 28 -9.66 -1.42 51.66
N VAL A 29 -9.03 -0.26 51.86
CA VAL A 29 -9.70 1.05 51.80
C VAL A 29 -10.17 1.36 50.37
N TYR A 30 -9.40 0.95 49.35
CA TYR A 30 -9.80 1.13 47.94
C TYR A 30 -10.97 0.21 47.53
N LEU A 31 -11.06 -0.99 48.10
CA LEU A 31 -12.13 -1.95 47.83
C LEU A 31 -13.41 -1.71 48.65
N LEU A 32 -13.32 -1.04 49.80
CA LEU A 32 -14.44 -0.84 50.73
C LEU A 32 -14.93 0.62 50.83
N ALA A 33 -14.32 1.57 50.12
CA ALA A 33 -14.85 2.92 50.04
C ALA A 33 -16.19 2.93 49.27
N PRO A 34 -17.29 3.44 49.85
CA PRO A 34 -18.53 3.63 49.11
C PRO A 34 -18.27 4.57 47.92
N LYS A 35 -18.63 4.13 46.71
CA LYS A 35 -18.56 4.96 45.49
C LYS A 35 -19.56 6.12 45.60
N GLY A 36 -19.18 7.17 46.34
CA GLY A 36 -19.82 8.47 46.26
C GLY A 36 -19.59 9.03 44.85
N ALA A 37 -20.65 9.49 44.21
CA ALA A 37 -20.57 10.14 42.91
C ALA A 37 -19.56 11.30 42.98
N GLY A 38 -18.42 11.16 42.29
CA GLY A 38 -17.52 12.28 42.04
C GLY A 38 -18.25 13.36 41.23
N PRO A 39 -17.78 14.62 41.25
CA PRO A 39 -18.34 15.66 40.41
C PRO A 39 -18.36 15.17 38.96
N ALA A 40 -19.51 15.30 38.29
CA ALA A 40 -19.66 14.89 36.91
C ALA A 40 -18.51 15.50 36.10
N GLY A 41 -17.69 14.64 35.49
CA GLY A 41 -16.75 15.09 34.47
C GLY A 41 -17.50 15.87 33.39
N PRO A 42 -16.81 16.72 32.61
CA PRO A 42 -17.46 17.42 31.50
C PRO A 42 -18.29 16.41 30.69
N ALA A 43 -19.55 16.75 30.43
CA ALA A 43 -20.47 15.87 29.72
C ALA A 43 -19.78 15.35 28.45
N ALA A 44 -19.85 14.04 28.22
CA ALA A 44 -19.30 13.46 27.00
C ALA A 44 -19.88 14.21 25.80
N VAL A 45 -19.02 14.83 24.99
CA VAL A 45 -19.44 15.54 23.79
C VAL A 45 -20.16 14.55 22.89
N ALA A 46 -21.40 14.85 22.52
CA ALA A 46 -22.14 14.06 21.54
C ALA A 46 -21.34 14.05 20.24
N LYS A 47 -21.13 12.87 19.66
CA LYS A 47 -20.41 12.70 18.39
C LYS A 47 -21.42 12.32 17.30
N PRO A 48 -21.89 13.29 16.50
CA PRO A 48 -22.81 13.03 15.40
C PRO A 48 -22.22 12.02 14.41
N PHE A 49 -23.04 11.08 13.97
CA PHE A 49 -22.68 10.15 12.90
C PHE A 49 -23.07 10.75 11.55
N HIS A 50 -22.16 10.71 10.57
CA HIS A 50 -22.47 11.13 9.21
C HIS A 50 -23.46 10.16 8.56
N LYS A 51 -24.71 10.59 8.43
CA LYS A 51 -25.76 9.80 7.76
C LYS A 51 -25.60 9.81 6.24
N GLN A 52 -24.92 10.83 5.72
CA GLN A 52 -24.66 10.98 4.29
C GLN A 52 -23.35 11.73 4.04
N ILE A 53 -22.75 11.45 2.89
CA ILE A 53 -21.56 12.12 2.38
C ILE A 53 -21.91 12.66 1.00
N LEU A 54 -21.66 13.94 0.74
CA LEU A 54 -21.93 14.57 -0.54
C LEU A 54 -20.63 15.04 -1.18
N TYR A 55 -20.25 14.43 -2.29
CA TYR A 55 -19.22 14.96 -3.17
C TYR A 55 -19.85 15.98 -4.11
N VAL A 56 -19.29 17.19 -4.18
CA VAL A 56 -19.69 18.26 -5.10
C VAL A 56 -18.52 18.53 -6.04
N ILE A 57 -18.74 18.33 -7.33
CA ILE A 57 -17.71 18.50 -8.35
C ILE A 57 -17.67 19.96 -8.80
N VAL A 58 -16.57 20.63 -8.51
CA VAL A 58 -16.35 22.04 -8.87
C VAL A 58 -14.98 22.16 -9.52
N ASN A 59 -14.91 22.00 -10.84
CA ASN A 59 -13.63 21.95 -11.56
C ASN A 59 -12.83 23.26 -11.48
N ASP A 60 -13.50 24.42 -11.45
CA ASP A 60 -12.84 25.72 -11.25
C ASP A 60 -12.34 25.88 -9.81
N GLU A 61 -11.02 25.90 -9.63
CA GLU A 61 -10.38 25.98 -8.32
C GLU A 61 -10.73 27.28 -7.55
N GLY A 62 -10.85 28.41 -8.26
CA GLY A 62 -11.21 29.68 -7.64
C GLY A 62 -12.59 29.62 -6.97
N THR A 63 -13.58 29.11 -7.70
CA THR A 63 -14.94 28.89 -7.23
C THR A 63 -14.96 27.91 -6.05
N ARG A 64 -14.27 26.77 -6.19
CA ARG A 64 -14.19 25.75 -5.13
C ARG A 64 -13.57 26.29 -3.84
N ILE A 65 -12.50 27.07 -3.94
CA ILE A 65 -11.88 27.75 -2.80
C ILE A 65 -12.85 28.74 -2.14
N ASN A 66 -13.57 29.54 -2.93
CA ASN A 66 -14.53 30.49 -2.38
C ASN A 66 -15.66 29.77 -1.63
N MET A 67 -16.19 28.67 -2.18
CA MET A 67 -17.17 27.83 -1.50
C MET A 67 -16.60 27.24 -0.20
N TYR A 68 -15.38 26.71 -0.23
CA TYR A 68 -14.73 26.15 0.96
C TYR A 68 -14.59 27.20 2.08
N LYS A 69 -14.12 28.40 1.74
CA LYS A 69 -13.99 29.54 2.69
C LYS A 69 -15.30 29.97 3.34
N THR A 70 -16.44 29.65 2.73
CA THR A 70 -17.76 29.94 3.29
C THR A 70 -18.31 28.83 4.18
N GLY A 71 -17.61 27.69 4.29
CA GLY A 71 -18.06 26.53 5.06
C GLY A 71 -18.99 25.58 4.29
N VAL A 72 -19.11 25.74 2.96
CA VAL A 72 -19.91 24.81 2.14
C VAL A 72 -19.31 23.40 2.16
N PHE A 73 -17.99 23.30 2.27
CA PHE A 73 -17.25 22.05 2.28
C PHE A 73 -16.53 21.84 3.61
N ASP A 74 -16.49 20.61 4.07
CA ASP A 74 -15.69 20.15 5.20
C ASP A 74 -14.27 19.84 4.77
N ILE A 75 -14.12 19.31 3.55
CA ILE A 75 -12.87 18.99 2.86
C ILE A 75 -13.00 19.50 1.42
N ALA A 76 -11.95 20.10 0.85
CA ALA A 76 -11.98 20.44 -0.58
C ALA A 76 -10.61 20.30 -1.26
N ALA A 77 -10.57 19.80 -2.50
CA ALA A 77 -9.32 19.73 -3.27
C ALA A 77 -8.72 21.13 -3.48
N VAL A 78 -7.54 21.42 -2.95
CA VAL A 78 -6.84 22.71 -3.13
C VAL A 78 -5.40 22.45 -3.53
N THR A 79 -4.95 23.09 -4.61
CA THR A 79 -3.58 22.97 -5.09
C THR A 79 -2.61 23.51 -4.03
N PRO A 80 -1.46 22.86 -3.79
CA PRO A 80 -0.51 23.25 -2.75
C PRO A 80 -0.07 24.72 -2.79
N ALA A 81 0.01 25.31 -3.99
CA ALA A 81 0.36 26.72 -4.19
C ALA A 81 -0.72 27.69 -3.66
N ARG A 82 -1.99 27.25 -3.62
CA ARG A 82 -3.15 28.02 -3.14
C ARG A 82 -3.45 27.80 -1.66
N TRP A 83 -2.79 26.85 -0.98
CA TRP A 83 -3.04 26.60 0.45
C TRP A 83 -2.92 27.85 1.34
N PRO A 84 -1.95 28.76 1.14
CA PRO A 84 -1.88 30.00 1.92
C PRO A 84 -3.14 30.88 1.83
N ASP A 85 -3.90 30.75 0.74
CA ASP A 85 -5.12 31.55 0.57
C ASP A 85 -6.26 31.03 1.45
N VAL A 86 -6.23 29.74 1.82
CA VAL A 86 -7.32 29.05 2.52
C VAL A 86 -6.99 28.79 3.99
N ASN A 87 -5.73 28.43 4.28
CA ASN A 87 -5.30 28.03 5.61
C ASN A 87 -5.60 29.13 6.66
N ASN A 88 -6.13 28.73 7.81
CA ASN A 88 -6.59 29.60 8.89
C ASN A 88 -7.76 30.54 8.53
N THR A 89 -8.45 30.33 7.40
CA THR A 89 -9.69 31.07 7.11
C THR A 89 -10.74 30.74 8.17
N ARG A 90 -11.32 31.77 8.79
CA ARG A 90 -12.36 31.62 9.81
C ARG A 90 -13.73 31.33 9.18
N VAL A 91 -14.40 30.30 9.67
CA VAL A 91 -15.77 29.94 9.33
C VAL A 91 -16.57 29.86 10.64
N GLY A 92 -17.33 30.90 10.94
CA GLY A 92 -18.00 31.04 12.25
C GLY A 92 -17.00 31.04 13.41
N ASN A 93 -17.07 30.04 14.28
CA ASN A 93 -16.14 29.86 15.42
C ASN A 93 -14.97 28.91 15.11
N PHE A 94 -14.89 28.42 13.88
CA PHE A 94 -13.92 27.44 13.45
C PHE A 94 -12.97 28.01 12.39
N THR A 95 -12.00 27.21 11.98
CA THR A 95 -11.02 27.58 10.96
C THR A 95 -10.78 26.46 9.97
N LEU A 96 -10.44 26.78 8.73
CA LEU A 96 -9.94 25.80 7.77
C LEU A 96 -8.47 25.47 8.03
N HIS A 97 -8.12 24.19 8.07
CA HIS A 97 -6.76 23.72 8.26
C HIS A 97 -6.20 23.12 6.97
N LEU A 98 -5.21 23.81 6.39
CA LEU A 98 -4.40 23.30 5.28
C LEU A 98 -2.94 23.27 5.72
N VAL A 99 -2.55 22.16 6.36
CA VAL A 99 -1.26 22.04 7.07
C VAL A 99 -0.43 20.92 6.47
N ARG A 100 0.87 21.18 6.25
CA ARG A 100 1.83 20.16 5.79
C ARG A 100 2.30 19.32 6.96
N ARG A 101 2.29 17.99 6.85
CA ARG A 101 2.71 17.05 7.90
C ARG A 101 3.99 16.31 7.51
N PRO A 102 5.18 16.92 7.70
CA PRO A 102 6.45 16.28 7.33
C PRO A 102 6.76 15.00 8.11
N ASP A 103 6.09 14.81 9.26
CA ASP A 103 6.14 13.61 10.09
C ASP A 103 5.23 12.48 9.59
N LYS A 104 4.40 12.72 8.56
CA LYS A 104 3.47 11.77 7.95
C LYS A 104 3.77 11.62 6.45
N PRO A 105 4.86 10.94 6.08
CA PRO A 105 5.21 10.78 4.69
C PRO A 105 4.32 9.71 4.03
N GLN A 106 3.78 10.01 2.84
CA GLN A 106 2.98 9.08 2.04
C GLN A 106 3.87 8.12 1.28
N LEU A 107 3.33 7.02 0.77
CA LEU A 107 4.12 6.03 0.01
C LEU A 107 4.37 6.47 -1.44
N THR A 108 4.51 7.77 -1.72
CA THR A 108 4.72 8.31 -3.07
C THR A 108 6.10 8.94 -3.19
N ILE A 109 6.82 8.63 -4.26
CA ILE A 109 8.19 9.13 -4.49
C ILE A 109 8.33 9.89 -5.81
N GLN A 110 9.32 10.77 -5.87
CA GLN A 110 9.79 11.41 -7.10
C GLN A 110 11.25 11.02 -7.32
N TYR A 111 11.63 10.73 -8.56
CA TYR A 111 12.96 10.23 -8.85
C TYR A 111 13.46 10.57 -10.26
N ILE A 112 14.78 10.41 -10.43
CA ILE A 112 15.48 10.51 -11.70
C ILE A 112 16.04 9.14 -12.03
N GLY A 113 15.67 8.57 -13.18
CA GLY A 113 16.28 7.35 -13.69
C GLY A 113 17.53 7.68 -14.52
N LEU A 114 18.66 7.02 -14.22
CA LEU A 114 19.90 7.11 -14.97
C LEU A 114 20.15 5.76 -15.66
N ASN A 115 20.19 5.73 -16.98
CA ASN A 115 20.35 4.49 -17.74
C ASN A 115 21.84 4.09 -17.87
N PRO A 116 22.35 3.10 -17.12
CA PRO A 116 23.74 2.66 -17.19
C PRO A 116 24.06 1.87 -18.47
N MET A 117 23.08 1.63 -19.35
CA MET A 117 23.32 1.05 -20.68
C MET A 117 23.75 2.11 -21.70
N LYS A 118 23.77 3.39 -21.34
CA LYS A 118 24.16 4.51 -22.21
C LYS A 118 25.38 5.22 -21.66
N GLU A 119 26.34 5.54 -22.51
CA GLU A 119 27.44 6.42 -22.12
C GLU A 119 26.94 7.85 -21.86
N PRO A 120 27.57 8.60 -20.93
CA PRO A 120 28.61 8.19 -19.99
C PRO A 120 28.05 7.58 -18.69
N LEU A 121 26.73 7.32 -18.63
CA LEU A 121 26.04 6.84 -17.43
C LEU A 121 26.36 5.38 -17.10
N ASN A 122 26.99 4.62 -18.00
CA ASN A 122 27.57 3.31 -17.73
C ASN A 122 28.69 3.36 -16.66
N ILE A 123 29.35 4.51 -16.50
CA ILE A 123 30.42 4.72 -15.50
C ILE A 123 29.80 5.04 -14.13
N PRO A 124 29.98 4.20 -13.09
CA PRO A 124 29.40 4.43 -11.77
C PRO A 124 29.78 5.78 -11.15
N GLU A 125 31.04 6.19 -11.29
CA GLU A 125 31.53 7.47 -10.77
C GLU A 125 30.86 8.68 -11.42
N VAL A 126 30.47 8.59 -12.70
CA VAL A 126 29.69 9.65 -13.37
C VAL A 126 28.31 9.76 -12.73
N ARG A 127 27.62 8.63 -12.51
CA ARG A 127 26.30 8.64 -11.83
C ARG A 127 26.39 9.21 -10.41
N GLN A 128 27.43 8.85 -9.67
CA GLN A 128 27.69 9.38 -8.33
C GLN A 128 27.97 10.89 -8.35
N ALA A 129 28.74 11.39 -9.33
CA ALA A 129 28.99 12.82 -9.48
C ALA A 129 27.69 13.59 -9.80
N LEU A 130 26.85 13.06 -10.69
CA LEU A 130 25.53 13.65 -11.00
C LEU A 130 24.61 13.64 -9.78
N ALA A 131 24.65 12.59 -8.96
CA ALA A 131 23.90 12.52 -7.70
C ALA A 131 24.31 13.66 -6.74
N TYR A 132 25.60 13.84 -6.47
CA TYR A 132 26.09 14.95 -5.63
C TYR A 132 25.85 16.33 -6.27
N ALA A 133 25.80 16.43 -7.60
CA ALA A 133 25.48 17.68 -8.29
C ALA A 133 23.96 17.95 -8.40
N THR A 134 23.08 17.09 -7.88
CA THR A 134 21.63 17.29 -7.98
C THR A 134 21.12 18.25 -6.88
N PRO A 135 20.46 19.36 -7.21
CA PRO A 135 20.02 20.36 -6.23
C PRO A 135 18.69 19.95 -5.56
N TYR A 136 18.73 18.87 -4.76
CA TYR A 136 17.55 18.23 -4.18
C TYR A 136 16.62 19.20 -3.43
N ASP A 137 17.13 19.96 -2.45
CA ASP A 137 16.29 20.86 -1.64
C ASP A 137 15.69 22.01 -2.45
N VAL A 138 16.40 22.49 -3.47
CA VAL A 138 15.90 23.51 -4.40
C VAL A 138 14.72 22.96 -5.18
N ILE A 139 14.84 21.73 -5.71
CA ILE A 139 13.76 21.04 -6.39
C ILE A 139 12.55 20.88 -5.46
N LEU A 140 12.73 20.30 -4.26
CA LEU A 140 11.62 20.04 -3.34
C LEU A 140 10.90 21.32 -2.90
N LYS A 141 11.64 22.41 -2.70
CA LYS A 141 11.07 23.69 -2.29
C LYS A 141 10.39 24.43 -3.43
N GLN A 142 11.05 24.59 -4.58
CA GLN A 142 10.56 25.44 -5.67
C GLN A 142 9.53 24.74 -6.55
N VAL A 143 9.70 23.44 -6.82
CA VAL A 143 8.83 22.69 -7.73
C VAL A 143 7.62 22.13 -6.99
N PHE A 144 7.83 21.53 -5.81
CA PHE A 144 6.77 20.86 -5.06
C PHE A 144 6.20 21.69 -3.90
N GLY A 145 6.62 22.95 -3.73
CA GLY A 145 6.10 23.84 -2.69
C GLY A 145 6.28 23.32 -1.27
N GLY A 146 7.30 22.48 -1.04
CA GLY A 146 7.58 21.87 0.27
C GLY A 146 6.68 20.70 0.67
N LEU A 147 5.95 20.08 -0.28
CA LEU A 147 5.16 18.85 -0.03
C LEU A 147 5.93 17.54 -0.19
N TYR A 148 7.24 17.62 -0.24
CA TYR A 148 8.11 16.47 -0.27
C TYR A 148 9.27 16.68 0.71
N VAL A 149 9.69 15.59 1.33
CA VAL A 149 10.87 15.52 2.19
C VAL A 149 11.93 14.62 1.55
N ARG A 150 13.21 14.82 1.91
CA ARG A 150 14.29 13.97 1.40
C ARG A 150 14.04 12.50 1.73
N LEU A 151 14.30 11.65 0.74
CA LEU A 151 14.31 10.20 0.84
C LEU A 151 15.56 9.71 0.10
N TYR A 152 16.24 8.69 0.64
CA TYR A 152 17.51 8.19 0.10
C TYR A 152 17.42 6.74 -0.42
N THR A 153 16.24 6.13 -0.31
CA THR A 153 15.96 4.75 -0.69
C THR A 153 14.81 4.68 -1.67
N ILE A 154 14.77 3.61 -2.46
CA ILE A 154 13.63 3.32 -3.34
C ILE A 154 12.36 3.00 -2.57
N ILE A 155 12.46 2.26 -1.46
CA ILE A 155 11.32 1.97 -0.59
C ILE A 155 11.04 3.21 0.26
N PRO A 156 9.82 3.75 0.25
CA PRO A 156 9.43 4.91 1.06
C PRO A 156 9.37 4.60 2.57
N LYS A 157 9.53 5.63 3.40
CA LYS A 157 9.27 5.55 4.85
C LYS A 157 7.83 5.10 5.09
N GLY A 158 7.62 4.22 6.06
CA GLY A 158 6.30 3.68 6.40
C GLY A 158 5.99 2.33 5.78
N MET A 159 6.90 1.76 5.00
CA MET A 159 6.78 0.42 4.42
C MET A 159 7.88 -0.51 4.95
N SER A 160 7.60 -1.82 5.05
CA SER A 160 8.62 -2.82 5.37
C SER A 160 9.80 -2.76 4.39
N GLY A 161 11.00 -3.12 4.81
CA GLY A 161 12.19 -3.07 3.96
C GLY A 161 12.79 -1.66 3.80
N TYR A 162 12.12 -0.59 4.24
CA TYR A 162 12.75 0.72 4.40
C TYR A 162 13.91 0.60 5.39
N THR A 163 15.04 1.23 5.06
CA THR A 163 16.20 1.31 5.94
C THR A 163 17.06 2.51 5.57
N GLU A 164 17.73 3.11 6.55
CA GLU A 164 18.84 4.04 6.30
C GLU A 164 20.20 3.39 6.58
N PHE A 165 20.23 2.17 7.11
CA PHE A 165 21.45 1.45 7.40
C PHE A 165 22.19 1.13 6.09
N GLY A 166 23.47 1.48 6.01
CA GLY A 166 24.30 1.18 4.84
C GLY A 166 23.93 1.93 3.54
N ILE A 167 23.00 2.89 3.62
CA ILE A 167 22.56 3.72 2.50
C ILE A 167 23.53 4.88 2.29
N ASN A 168 23.93 5.10 1.03
CA ASN A 168 24.63 6.31 0.62
C ASN A 168 23.62 7.45 0.51
N LYS A 169 23.74 8.43 1.42
CA LYS A 169 22.92 9.65 1.45
C LYS A 169 23.54 10.68 0.51
N TYR A 170 23.09 10.70 -0.74
CA TYR A 170 23.47 11.75 -1.69
C TYR A 170 22.74 13.05 -1.35
N GLU A 171 23.53 14.07 -1.03
CA GLU A 171 23.08 15.45 -0.85
C GLU A 171 23.80 16.35 -1.84
N TYR A 172 23.26 17.55 -2.06
CA TYR A 172 23.91 18.50 -2.94
C TYR A 172 25.29 18.90 -2.41
N ASP A 173 26.33 18.50 -3.13
CA ASP A 173 27.74 18.79 -2.87
C ASP A 173 28.48 18.90 -4.21
N MET A 174 28.45 20.10 -4.79
CA MET A 174 29.12 20.37 -6.07
C MET A 174 30.63 20.15 -5.98
N ALA A 175 31.27 20.42 -4.83
CA ALA A 175 32.71 20.25 -4.67
C ALA A 175 33.10 18.77 -4.76
N LYS A 176 32.36 17.89 -4.09
CA LYS A 176 32.55 16.44 -4.19
C LYS A 176 32.27 15.91 -5.58
N ALA A 177 31.22 16.40 -6.24
CA ALA A 177 30.92 16.04 -7.63
C ALA A 177 32.10 16.42 -8.57
N GLN A 178 32.62 17.64 -8.45
CA GLN A 178 33.78 18.10 -9.22
C GLN A 178 35.06 17.32 -8.89
N GLN A 179 35.25 16.91 -7.63
CA GLN A 179 36.37 16.04 -7.23
C GLN A 179 36.32 14.69 -7.95
N ILE A 180 35.16 14.03 -7.97
CA ILE A 180 34.97 12.75 -8.67
C ILE A 180 35.29 12.91 -10.17
N ILE A 181 34.74 13.95 -10.81
CA ILE A 181 35.02 14.23 -12.23
C ILE A 181 36.51 14.53 -12.46
N SER A 182 37.19 15.22 -11.55
CA SER A 182 38.62 15.50 -11.66
C SER A 182 39.46 14.22 -11.56
N GLN A 183 39.07 13.27 -10.70
CA GLN A 183 39.71 11.95 -10.61
C GLN A 183 39.51 11.14 -11.91
N LEU A 184 38.34 11.25 -12.54
CA LEU A 184 38.12 10.65 -13.86
C LEU A 184 38.95 11.34 -14.96
N LYS A 185 39.04 12.67 -14.94
CA LYS A 185 39.90 13.44 -15.86
C LYS A 185 41.37 13.03 -15.78
N ALA A 186 41.87 12.78 -14.58
CA ALA A 186 43.22 12.26 -14.37
C ALA A 186 43.45 10.87 -15.01
N LYS A 187 42.37 10.11 -15.26
CA LYS A 187 42.37 8.83 -15.98
C LYS A 187 42.04 8.98 -17.48
N GLY A 188 41.99 10.21 -18.01
CA GLY A 188 41.73 10.50 -19.43
C GLY A 188 40.26 10.70 -19.81
N PHE A 189 39.34 10.73 -18.86
CA PHE A 189 37.93 11.01 -19.13
C PHE A 189 37.71 12.51 -19.42
N ASP A 190 37.01 12.85 -20.49
CA ASP A 190 36.67 14.22 -20.83
C ASP A 190 35.14 14.42 -20.86
N PRO A 191 34.54 15.08 -19.83
CA PRO A 191 33.10 15.28 -19.79
C PRO A 191 32.56 16.11 -20.95
N GLY A 192 33.39 16.97 -21.57
CA GLY A 192 32.98 17.83 -22.69
C GLY A 192 32.68 17.07 -23.97
N LYS A 193 33.10 15.80 -24.09
CA LYS A 193 32.81 14.92 -25.23
C LYS A 193 31.42 14.29 -25.15
N TYR A 194 30.77 14.36 -24.00
CA TYR A 194 29.50 13.68 -23.77
C TYR A 194 28.35 14.66 -23.73
N VAL A 195 27.23 14.24 -24.32
CA VAL A 195 25.92 14.89 -24.18
C VAL A 195 25.08 14.03 -23.25
N ILE A 196 24.47 14.65 -22.24
CA ILE A 196 23.48 14.02 -21.36
C ILE A 196 22.12 14.63 -21.69
N THR A 197 21.23 13.83 -22.27
CA THR A 197 19.84 14.24 -22.55
C THR A 197 18.92 13.82 -21.41
N ILE A 198 18.20 14.79 -20.86
CA ILE A 198 17.13 14.62 -19.88
C ILE A 198 15.78 14.66 -20.61
N ILE A 199 15.00 13.59 -20.48
CA ILE A 199 13.66 13.51 -21.06
C ILE A 199 12.57 13.65 -19.99
N TYR A 200 11.46 14.26 -20.36
CA TYR A 200 10.22 14.29 -19.58
C TYR A 200 8.99 14.29 -20.51
N ASN A 201 7.80 14.09 -19.94
CA ASN A 201 6.56 14.13 -20.72
C ASN A 201 5.99 15.56 -20.81
N GLU A 202 5.49 15.91 -21.99
CA GLU A 202 4.83 17.18 -22.28
C GLU A 202 3.63 17.43 -21.35
N GLY A 203 3.37 18.71 -21.08
CA GLY A 203 2.31 19.14 -20.17
C GLY A 203 2.65 19.01 -18.68
N ASN A 204 3.78 18.40 -18.31
CA ASN A 204 4.21 18.30 -16.92
C ASN A 204 5.19 19.43 -16.52
N THR A 205 4.64 20.54 -16.03
CA THR A 205 5.43 21.72 -15.61
C THR A 205 6.44 21.40 -14.50
N ALA A 206 6.11 20.50 -13.58
CA ALA A 206 7.02 20.12 -12.50
C ALA A 206 8.29 19.43 -13.04
N ARG A 207 8.14 18.44 -13.93
CA ARG A 207 9.26 17.75 -14.56
C ARG A 207 10.08 18.68 -15.46
N GLN A 208 9.43 19.62 -16.16
CA GLN A 208 10.14 20.66 -16.92
C GLN A 208 11.06 21.49 -16.03
N GLN A 209 10.55 21.99 -14.89
CA GLN A 209 11.34 22.79 -13.94
C GLN A 209 12.51 21.98 -13.35
N ILE A 210 12.27 20.71 -13.00
CA ILE A 210 13.32 19.79 -12.54
C ILE A 210 14.40 19.65 -13.61
N ALA A 211 14.02 19.37 -14.86
CA ALA A 211 14.97 19.19 -15.97
C ALA A 211 15.84 20.45 -16.17
N THR A 212 15.27 21.65 -16.07
CA THR A 212 16.02 22.91 -16.15
C THR A 212 17.02 23.06 -15.00
N LEU A 213 16.63 22.76 -13.76
CA LEU A 213 17.54 22.82 -12.60
C LEU A 213 18.69 21.81 -12.71
N LEU A 214 18.39 20.60 -13.19
CA LEU A 214 19.41 19.58 -13.45
C LEU A 214 20.36 20.00 -14.57
N GLN A 215 19.85 20.53 -15.67
CA GLN A 215 20.66 21.05 -16.78
C GLN A 215 21.66 22.11 -16.29
N GLN A 216 21.18 23.10 -15.53
CA GLN A 216 22.03 24.16 -14.98
C GLN A 216 23.10 23.63 -14.02
N SER A 217 22.73 22.67 -13.16
CA SER A 217 23.66 22.14 -12.16
C SER A 217 24.69 21.19 -12.77
N TRP A 218 24.26 20.22 -13.56
CA TRP A 218 25.13 19.19 -14.12
C TRP A 218 26.08 19.72 -15.20
N SER A 219 25.71 20.79 -15.93
CA SER A 219 26.64 21.46 -16.85
C SER A 219 27.88 22.04 -16.17
N GLN A 220 27.83 22.34 -14.86
CA GLN A 220 28.99 22.83 -14.11
C GLN A 220 30.09 21.76 -13.92
N LEU A 221 29.78 20.48 -14.19
CA LEU A 221 30.75 19.39 -14.20
C LEU A 221 31.52 19.30 -15.54
N GLY A 222 31.14 20.11 -16.54
CA GLY A 222 31.74 20.15 -17.87
C GLY A 222 31.01 19.29 -18.92
N PHE A 223 29.85 18.71 -18.60
CA PHE A 223 29.00 18.01 -19.57
C PHE A 223 28.16 19.00 -20.38
N LYS A 224 27.89 18.66 -21.65
CA LYS A 224 26.78 19.28 -22.39
C LYS A 224 25.48 18.61 -21.97
N VAL A 225 24.54 19.35 -21.38
CA VAL A 225 23.26 18.81 -20.91
C VAL A 225 22.12 19.39 -21.73
N THR A 226 21.28 18.53 -22.29
CA THR A 226 20.11 18.89 -23.12
C THR A 226 18.83 18.39 -22.46
N VAL A 227 17.72 19.06 -22.78
CA VAL A 227 16.39 18.73 -22.25
C VAL A 227 15.43 18.55 -23.43
N GLU A 228 14.69 17.45 -23.42
CA GLU A 228 13.72 17.10 -24.46
C GLU A 228 12.38 16.70 -23.82
N SER A 229 11.28 17.04 -24.48
CA SER A 229 9.93 16.65 -24.06
C SER A 229 9.28 15.79 -25.13
N TYR A 230 8.43 14.86 -24.69
CA TYR A 230 7.68 13.97 -25.58
C TYR A 230 6.23 13.83 -25.12
N SER A 231 5.30 13.56 -26.05
CA SER A 231 3.95 13.14 -25.68
C SER A 231 3.99 11.90 -24.79
N TRP A 232 3.01 11.71 -23.89
CA TRP A 232 3.04 10.60 -22.92
C TRP A 232 3.23 9.21 -23.54
N PRO A 233 2.51 8.81 -24.62
CA PRO A 233 2.74 7.53 -25.26
C PRO A 233 4.16 7.37 -25.81
N LYS A 234 4.71 8.44 -26.43
CA LYS A 234 6.08 8.39 -26.96
C LYS A 234 7.13 8.34 -25.85
N TYR A 235 6.89 9.08 -24.76
CA TYR A 235 7.74 9.06 -23.57
C TYR A 235 7.81 7.65 -22.98
N LEU A 236 6.65 6.99 -22.79
CA LEU A 236 6.59 5.60 -22.30
C LEU A 236 7.34 4.65 -23.23
N ASP A 237 7.10 4.71 -24.54
CA ASP A 237 7.83 3.89 -25.52
C ASP A 237 9.36 4.03 -25.42
N LEU A 238 9.88 5.26 -25.24
CA LEU A 238 11.30 5.50 -25.04
C LEU A 238 11.81 4.90 -23.72
N VAL A 239 11.02 5.05 -22.65
CA VAL A 239 11.34 4.55 -21.30
C VAL A 239 11.32 3.03 -21.27
N ASP A 240 10.30 2.40 -21.83
CA ASP A 240 10.09 0.96 -21.87
C ASP A 240 11.23 0.28 -22.62
N HIS A 241 11.67 0.82 -23.76
CA HIS A 241 12.74 0.21 -24.55
C HIS A 241 14.15 0.72 -24.21
N PHE A 242 14.34 1.34 -23.04
CA PHE A 242 15.63 1.89 -22.59
C PHE A 242 16.30 2.84 -23.62
N GLN A 243 15.49 3.57 -24.40
CA GLN A 243 15.91 4.55 -25.40
C GLN A 243 16.08 5.96 -24.82
N TYR A 244 16.44 6.05 -23.54
CA TYR A 244 16.71 7.30 -22.82
C TYR A 244 18.08 7.25 -22.15
N GLN A 245 18.68 8.42 -21.86
CA GLN A 245 19.81 8.54 -20.94
C GLN A 245 19.31 8.85 -19.53
N VAL A 246 18.56 9.94 -19.38
CA VAL A 246 18.00 10.38 -18.10
C VAL A 246 16.50 10.60 -18.23
N MET A 247 15.72 10.03 -17.31
CA MET A 247 14.26 10.19 -17.28
C MET A 247 13.79 10.77 -15.95
N LEU A 248 12.66 11.50 -15.97
CA LEU A 248 12.02 12.07 -14.78
C LEU A 248 10.66 11.44 -14.56
N LEU A 249 10.45 10.81 -13.40
CA LEU A 249 9.18 10.17 -13.07
C LEU A 249 8.87 10.26 -11.58
N GLY A 250 7.62 9.93 -11.25
CA GLY A 250 7.17 9.69 -9.88
C GLY A 250 6.48 8.33 -9.81
N TRP A 251 6.34 7.79 -8.61
CA TRP A 251 5.71 6.50 -8.36
C TRP A 251 4.72 6.60 -7.19
N ILE A 252 3.54 6.04 -7.38
CA ILE A 252 2.54 5.75 -6.36
C ILE A 252 2.34 4.23 -6.43
N PRO A 253 2.39 3.50 -5.31
CA PRO A 253 2.37 2.06 -5.38
C PRO A 253 0.99 1.53 -5.75
N ASP A 254 0.96 0.52 -6.61
CA ASP A 254 -0.28 -0.12 -7.05
C ASP A 254 -0.91 -0.96 -5.93
N TYR A 255 -0.06 -1.56 -5.10
CA TYR A 255 -0.41 -2.26 -3.86
C TYR A 255 0.68 -2.05 -2.81
N PHE A 256 0.30 -2.19 -1.55
CA PHE A 256 1.06 -1.66 -0.42
C PHE A 256 2.13 -2.62 0.12
N ASP A 257 2.89 -3.23 -0.79
CA ASP A 257 4.01 -4.11 -0.49
C ASP A 257 5.30 -3.60 -1.13
N PRO A 258 6.48 -3.78 -0.49
CA PRO A 258 7.78 -3.48 -1.11
C PRO A 258 8.04 -4.11 -2.46
N ASP A 259 7.37 -5.22 -2.78
CA ASP A 259 7.45 -5.84 -4.10
C ASP A 259 7.14 -4.84 -5.24
N ASP A 260 6.21 -3.91 -5.00
CA ASP A 260 5.82 -2.86 -5.94
C ASP A 260 6.90 -1.79 -6.15
N TYR A 261 7.98 -1.85 -5.37
CA TYR A 261 9.19 -1.04 -5.55
C TYR A 261 10.36 -1.88 -6.04
N LEU A 262 10.52 -3.09 -5.52
CA LEU A 262 11.64 -3.96 -5.87
C LEU A 262 11.53 -4.50 -7.29
N MET A 263 10.35 -4.93 -7.72
CA MET A 263 10.17 -5.51 -9.06
C MET A 263 10.28 -4.45 -10.17
N PRO A 264 9.62 -3.28 -10.09
CA PRO A 264 9.74 -2.27 -11.15
C PRO A 264 11.10 -1.55 -11.19
N PHE A 265 11.84 -1.51 -10.08
CA PHE A 265 13.08 -0.71 -9.98
C PHE A 265 14.37 -1.52 -9.85
N VAL A 266 14.35 -2.62 -9.11
CA VAL A 266 15.58 -3.33 -8.69
C VAL A 266 15.79 -4.63 -9.45
N TRP A 267 14.71 -5.36 -9.72
CA TRP A 267 14.79 -6.67 -10.34
C TRP A 267 15.46 -6.59 -11.73
N GLY A 268 16.60 -7.24 -11.87
CA GLY A 268 17.45 -7.17 -13.07
C GLY A 268 17.05 -8.11 -14.21
N GLY A 269 15.81 -8.62 -14.20
CA GLY A 269 15.27 -9.49 -15.24
C GLY A 269 15.74 -10.95 -15.20
N ALA A 270 16.56 -11.33 -14.21
CA ALA A 270 16.91 -12.74 -14.05
C ALA A 270 15.75 -13.53 -13.42
N GLU A 271 15.51 -14.72 -13.97
CA GLU A 271 14.51 -15.68 -13.52
C GLU A 271 15.19 -16.94 -12.99
N PHE A 272 14.45 -17.70 -12.17
CA PHE A 272 15.03 -18.79 -11.39
C PHE A 272 14.14 -20.02 -11.40
N LYS A 273 14.76 -21.18 -11.66
CA LYS A 273 14.12 -22.50 -11.52
C LYS A 273 13.90 -22.85 -10.05
N ASP A 274 14.81 -22.39 -9.21
CA ASP A 274 14.75 -22.62 -7.77
C ASP A 274 15.39 -21.47 -7.00
N ILE A 275 14.81 -21.14 -5.84
CA ILE A 275 15.33 -20.18 -4.86
C ILE A 275 15.06 -20.75 -3.48
N GLU A 276 16.11 -20.84 -2.67
CA GLU A 276 16.05 -21.37 -1.33
C GLU A 276 16.64 -20.37 -0.33
N VAL A 277 15.91 -20.15 0.78
CA VAL A 277 16.29 -19.19 1.80
C VAL A 277 16.44 -19.91 3.14
N HIS A 278 17.61 -19.77 3.76
CA HIS A 278 17.88 -20.29 5.10
C HIS A 278 18.24 -19.14 6.03
N SER A 279 17.60 -19.06 7.18
CA SER A 279 17.90 -18.08 8.23
C SER A 279 18.72 -18.70 9.35
N ASN A 280 19.43 -17.85 10.11
CA ASN A 280 20.26 -18.25 11.26
C ASN A 280 21.38 -19.26 10.89
N VAL A 281 21.95 -19.11 9.70
CA VAL A 281 23.06 -19.94 9.23
C VAL A 281 24.35 -19.57 9.98
N ALA A 282 25.06 -20.57 10.50
CA ALA A 282 26.38 -20.31 11.08
C ALA A 282 27.39 -19.92 9.97
N PRO A 283 28.37 -19.03 10.22
CA PRO A 283 29.33 -18.63 9.19
C PRO A 283 30.08 -19.79 8.51
N GLY A 284 30.46 -20.82 9.26
CA GLY A 284 31.11 -22.03 8.72
C GLY A 284 30.17 -22.93 7.91
N ASP A 285 28.86 -22.70 8.01
CA ASP A 285 27.82 -23.51 7.38
C ASP A 285 27.29 -22.90 6.08
N VAL A 286 27.71 -21.69 5.68
CA VAL A 286 27.31 -21.10 4.39
C VAL A 286 27.63 -22.03 3.22
N GLY A 287 28.79 -22.71 3.27
CA GLY A 287 29.19 -23.69 2.26
C GLY A 287 28.35 -24.98 2.23
N LYS A 288 27.42 -25.18 3.17
CA LYS A 288 26.42 -26.28 3.10
C LYS A 288 25.26 -25.95 2.16
N TYR A 289 25.04 -24.67 1.87
CA TYR A 289 23.87 -24.18 1.12
C TYR A 289 24.24 -23.54 -0.22
N LEU A 290 25.44 -22.97 -0.32
CA LEU A 290 25.93 -22.29 -1.52
C LEU A 290 27.15 -22.98 -2.13
N ALA A 291 27.20 -23.01 -3.46
CA ALA A 291 28.38 -23.40 -4.24
C ALA A 291 29.42 -22.26 -4.33
N ASN A 292 28.94 -21.02 -4.38
CA ASN A 292 29.76 -19.80 -4.37
C ASN A 292 29.05 -18.67 -3.63
N VAL A 293 29.78 -17.60 -3.31
CA VAL A 293 29.22 -16.37 -2.76
C VAL A 293 29.35 -15.28 -3.81
N ASN A 294 28.22 -14.85 -4.38
CA ASN A 294 28.18 -13.76 -5.38
C ASN A 294 27.92 -12.40 -4.74
N MET A 295 27.20 -12.37 -3.61
CA MET A 295 26.81 -11.15 -2.94
C MET A 295 26.84 -11.34 -1.42
N THR A 296 27.29 -10.31 -0.70
CA THR A 296 27.21 -10.22 0.76
C THR A 296 26.82 -8.80 1.13
N VAL A 297 25.70 -8.65 1.82
CA VAL A 297 25.18 -7.35 2.24
C VAL A 297 24.85 -7.42 3.73
N GLU A 298 25.46 -6.54 4.51
CA GLU A 298 25.03 -6.31 5.88
C GLU A 298 23.74 -5.48 5.90
N THR A 299 22.78 -5.93 6.68
CA THR A 299 21.62 -5.13 7.08
C THR A 299 21.76 -4.77 8.56
N GLU A 300 20.79 -4.06 9.12
CA GLU A 300 20.83 -3.67 10.53
C GLU A 300 20.91 -4.89 11.46
N LYS A 301 20.11 -5.93 11.17
CA LYS A 301 19.96 -7.11 12.03
C LYS A 301 20.64 -8.37 11.50
N PHE A 302 20.90 -8.47 10.20
CA PHE A 302 21.38 -9.69 9.56
C PHE A 302 22.53 -9.42 8.60
N ILE A 303 23.16 -10.50 8.14
CA ILE A 303 24.00 -10.49 6.95
C ILE A 303 23.34 -11.38 5.92
N VAL A 304 23.03 -10.82 4.75
CA VAL A 304 22.41 -11.55 3.64
C VAL A 304 23.50 -11.95 2.66
N VAL A 305 23.62 -13.25 2.40
CA VAL A 305 24.61 -13.85 1.51
C VAL A 305 23.88 -14.55 0.39
N ALA A 306 24.12 -14.14 -0.86
CA ALA A 306 23.49 -14.77 -2.02
C ALA A 306 24.53 -15.39 -2.94
N GLY A 307 24.18 -16.51 -3.56
CA GLY A 307 25.02 -17.20 -4.53
C GLY A 307 24.32 -18.40 -5.16
N GLU A 308 25.01 -19.07 -6.05
CA GLU A 308 24.48 -20.28 -6.69
C GLU A 308 24.25 -21.37 -5.64
N LYS A 309 23.08 -21.99 -5.70
CA LYS A 309 22.69 -23.09 -4.83
C LYS A 309 23.64 -24.29 -5.03
N GLY A 310 24.13 -24.86 -3.94
CA GLY A 310 25.02 -26.03 -3.97
C GLY A 310 25.85 -26.15 -2.70
N THR A 311 27.04 -26.76 -2.78
CA THR A 311 27.93 -26.90 -1.62
C THR A 311 29.37 -26.51 -1.97
N GLY A 312 30.15 -26.13 -0.96
CA GLY A 312 31.58 -25.85 -1.09
C GLY A 312 31.97 -24.38 -1.06
N ALA A 313 31.02 -23.44 -0.97
CA ALA A 313 31.36 -22.02 -0.83
C ALA A 313 32.19 -21.76 0.45
N THR A 314 33.23 -20.92 0.32
CA THR A 314 33.96 -20.39 1.48
C THR A 314 33.47 -18.99 1.81
N TYR A 315 32.86 -18.81 2.97
CA TYR A 315 32.43 -17.49 3.44
C TYR A 315 33.54 -16.78 4.21
N LYS A 316 33.89 -15.56 3.77
CA LYS A 316 34.93 -14.71 4.39
C LYS A 316 34.41 -13.33 4.81
N GLY A 317 33.09 -13.15 4.79
CA GLY A 317 32.46 -11.88 5.16
C GLY A 317 32.36 -11.70 6.68
N PRO A 318 31.68 -10.63 7.12
CA PRO A 318 31.44 -10.35 8.53
C PRO A 318 30.70 -11.51 9.24
N THR A 319 30.91 -11.67 10.55
CA THR A 319 30.31 -12.76 11.36
C THR A 319 29.63 -12.26 12.63
N ASN A 320 29.48 -10.94 12.75
CA ASN A 320 28.95 -10.23 13.91
C ASN A 320 27.42 -10.23 14.01
N LYS A 321 26.71 -10.80 13.03
CA LYS A 321 25.25 -10.88 12.96
C LYS A 321 24.81 -12.25 12.43
N PRO A 322 23.57 -12.71 12.71
CA PRO A 322 23.02 -13.91 12.10
C PRO A 322 23.02 -13.81 10.56
N ILE A 323 23.33 -14.92 9.88
CA ILE A 323 23.41 -14.98 8.43
C ILE A 323 22.11 -15.54 7.85
N ILE A 324 21.64 -14.91 6.77
CA ILE A 324 20.61 -15.43 5.88
C ILE A 324 21.30 -15.79 4.56
N THR A 325 21.14 -17.03 4.09
CA THR A 325 21.62 -17.42 2.75
C THR A 325 20.46 -17.46 1.78
N VAL A 326 20.66 -16.87 0.59
CA VAL A 326 19.75 -16.95 -0.56
C VAL A 326 20.45 -17.72 -1.67
N GLY A 327 20.16 -19.02 -1.77
CA GLY A 327 20.69 -19.90 -2.82
C GLY A 327 19.76 -19.91 -4.02
N TYR A 328 20.31 -19.84 -5.23
CA TYR A 328 19.50 -19.82 -6.45
C TYR A 328 20.01 -20.74 -7.56
N VAL A 329 19.08 -21.19 -8.40
CA VAL A 329 19.35 -21.87 -9.69
C VAL A 329 18.72 -21.03 -10.80
N VAL A 330 19.57 -20.39 -11.61
CA VAL A 330 19.12 -19.47 -12.67
C VAL A 330 18.39 -20.24 -13.76
N ASP A 331 17.26 -19.69 -14.21
CA ASP A 331 16.66 -20.07 -15.48
C ASP A 331 17.28 -19.24 -16.60
N TRP A 332 18.36 -19.76 -17.18
CA TRP A 332 19.12 -19.04 -18.21
C TRP A 332 18.33 -18.83 -19.50
N ASP A 333 17.34 -19.66 -19.81
CA ASP A 333 16.57 -19.53 -21.05
C ASP A 333 15.67 -18.29 -20.95
N THR A 334 14.86 -18.20 -19.89
CA THR A 334 14.01 -17.02 -19.65
C THR A 334 14.84 -15.78 -19.33
N THR A 335 15.92 -15.90 -18.55
CA THR A 335 16.80 -14.76 -18.23
C THR A 335 17.41 -14.15 -19.50
N LYS A 336 17.94 -14.98 -20.41
CA LYS A 336 18.50 -14.48 -21.68
C LYS A 336 17.41 -13.89 -22.56
N SER A 337 16.21 -14.47 -22.57
CA SER A 337 15.06 -13.91 -23.27
C SER A 337 14.71 -12.51 -22.76
N ASN A 338 14.59 -12.33 -21.45
CA ASN A 338 14.32 -11.02 -20.83
C ASN A 338 15.41 -9.99 -21.17
N TRP A 339 16.67 -10.44 -21.28
CA TRP A 339 17.79 -9.55 -21.55
C TRP A 339 17.99 -9.20 -23.03
N ALA A 340 17.43 -9.97 -23.94
CA ALA A 340 17.54 -9.75 -25.38
C ALA A 340 16.73 -8.52 -25.82
N GLU A 341 15.48 -8.42 -25.35
CA GLU A 341 14.55 -7.34 -25.65
C GLU A 341 13.97 -6.77 -24.35
N PRO A 342 14.77 -6.01 -23.57
CA PRO A 342 14.36 -5.56 -22.25
C PRO A 342 13.29 -4.47 -22.36
N VAL A 343 12.19 -4.70 -21.66
CA VAL A 343 11.11 -3.75 -21.39
C VAL A 343 11.20 -3.29 -19.94
N ASN A 344 11.42 -1.99 -19.73
CA ASN A 344 11.54 -1.35 -18.42
C ASN A 344 10.28 -1.58 -17.59
N MET A 345 10.46 -1.81 -16.28
CA MET A 345 9.41 -2.10 -15.30
C MET A 345 8.59 -3.38 -15.54
N VAL A 346 8.72 -4.02 -16.71
CA VAL A 346 8.00 -5.25 -17.07
C VAL A 346 8.93 -6.47 -17.03
N THR A 347 10.11 -6.35 -17.61
CA THR A 347 11.12 -7.45 -17.68
C THR A 347 12.43 -7.06 -17.02
N LEU A 348 12.71 -5.76 -16.87
CA LEU A 348 13.91 -5.27 -16.22
C LEU A 348 13.60 -3.99 -15.46
N GLY A 349 14.13 -3.89 -14.25
CA GLY A 349 13.92 -2.76 -13.37
C GLY A 349 14.49 -1.45 -13.92
N THR A 350 14.01 -0.35 -13.37
CA THR A 350 14.45 1.00 -13.71
C THR A 350 15.98 1.15 -13.61
N GLY A 351 16.57 1.61 -14.71
CA GLY A 351 18.01 1.74 -14.83
C GLY A 351 18.72 0.46 -15.26
N GLY A 352 18.04 -0.54 -15.81
CA GLY A 352 18.67 -1.49 -16.74
C GLY A 352 19.74 -2.42 -16.14
N LEU A 353 19.77 -2.58 -14.81
CA LEU A 353 20.83 -3.29 -14.11
C LEU A 353 20.64 -4.82 -14.23
N LYS A 354 21.46 -5.48 -15.03
CA LYS A 354 21.45 -6.94 -15.20
C LYS A 354 22.31 -7.62 -14.12
N ASP A 355 21.75 -7.79 -12.92
CA ASP A 355 22.42 -8.44 -11.77
C ASP A 355 21.60 -9.64 -11.26
N VAL A 356 22.17 -10.84 -11.39
CA VAL A 356 21.52 -12.11 -11.02
C VAL A 356 21.31 -12.23 -9.52
N ALA A 357 22.33 -11.94 -8.71
CA ALA A 357 22.22 -12.09 -7.27
C ALA A 357 21.22 -11.07 -6.68
N LEU A 358 21.21 -9.84 -7.19
CA LEU A 358 20.22 -8.84 -6.81
C LEU A 358 18.79 -9.25 -7.20
N SER A 359 18.63 -9.81 -8.41
CA SER A 359 17.34 -10.34 -8.87
C SER A 359 16.86 -11.50 -8.00
N ALA A 360 17.77 -12.35 -7.53
CA ALA A 360 17.45 -13.44 -6.61
C ALA A 360 16.92 -12.92 -5.27
N LEU A 361 17.48 -11.82 -4.73
CA LEU A 361 16.94 -11.19 -3.52
C LEU A 361 15.51 -10.69 -3.72
N CYS A 362 15.22 -10.05 -4.85
CA CYS A 362 13.88 -9.56 -5.18
C CYS A 362 12.86 -10.72 -5.26
N LYS A 363 13.20 -11.76 -6.03
CA LYS A 363 12.34 -12.95 -6.19
C LYS A 363 12.23 -13.78 -4.91
N ALA A 364 13.25 -13.81 -4.07
CA ALA A 364 13.19 -14.45 -2.75
C ALA A 364 12.19 -13.72 -1.83
N ALA A 365 12.22 -12.39 -1.81
CA ALA A 365 11.34 -11.57 -0.97
C ALA A 365 9.84 -11.79 -1.25
N GLN A 366 9.47 -12.24 -2.46
CA GLN A 366 8.10 -12.63 -2.81
C GLN A 366 7.62 -13.91 -2.12
N ARG A 367 8.55 -14.80 -1.73
CA ARG A 367 8.28 -16.18 -1.29
C ARG A 367 8.49 -16.40 0.21
N ILE A 368 9.19 -15.49 0.88
CA ILE A 368 9.50 -15.61 2.32
C ILE A 368 8.26 -15.20 3.14
N ILE A 369 7.73 -16.13 3.92
CA ILE A 369 6.57 -15.90 4.80
C ILE A 369 6.97 -15.27 6.15
N ASP A 370 8.18 -15.54 6.66
CA ASP A 370 8.68 -14.93 7.90
C ASP A 370 8.95 -13.44 7.66
N PRO A 371 8.21 -12.53 8.32
CA PRO A 371 8.30 -11.10 8.05
C PRO A 371 9.68 -10.51 8.38
N THR A 372 10.39 -11.06 9.37
CA THR A 372 11.72 -10.57 9.80
C THR A 372 12.78 -10.95 8.79
N VAL A 373 12.77 -12.20 8.32
CA VAL A 373 13.70 -12.69 7.28
C VAL A 373 13.41 -11.97 5.96
N ARG A 374 12.13 -11.81 5.61
CA ARG A 374 11.69 -11.10 4.40
C ARG A 374 12.19 -9.65 4.38
N GLU A 375 11.96 -8.92 5.47
CA GLU A 375 12.42 -7.53 5.61
C GLU A 375 13.94 -7.42 5.43
N ALA A 376 14.72 -8.32 6.02
CA ALA A 376 16.18 -8.32 5.89
C ALA A 376 16.64 -8.54 4.42
N VAL A 377 16.00 -9.46 3.70
CA VAL A 377 16.31 -9.71 2.28
C VAL A 377 15.96 -8.49 1.42
N MET A 378 14.83 -7.83 1.70
CA MET A 378 14.44 -6.58 1.02
C MET A 378 15.45 -5.45 1.29
N GLN A 379 15.83 -5.24 2.56
CA GLN A 379 16.82 -4.24 2.93
C GLN A 379 18.16 -4.48 2.22
N ALA A 380 18.61 -5.73 2.12
CA ALA A 380 19.83 -6.07 1.40
C ALA A 380 19.77 -5.67 -0.08
N ALA A 381 18.64 -5.92 -0.75
CA ALA A 381 18.42 -5.49 -2.13
C ALA A 381 18.45 -3.96 -2.27
N VAL A 382 17.76 -3.23 -1.38
CA VAL A 382 17.74 -1.76 -1.35
C VAL A 382 19.14 -1.18 -1.15
N ILE A 383 19.90 -1.70 -0.18
CA ILE A 383 21.24 -1.24 0.14
C ILE A 383 22.18 -1.44 -1.05
N TYR A 384 22.14 -2.61 -1.68
CA TYR A 384 22.99 -2.89 -2.84
C TYR A 384 22.60 -2.01 -4.03
N PHE A 385 21.31 -1.86 -4.31
CA PHE A 385 20.80 -1.03 -5.40
C PHE A 385 21.18 0.45 -5.22
N ASN A 386 21.03 1.01 -4.02
CA ASN A 386 21.41 2.39 -3.73
C ASN A 386 22.88 2.70 -4.06
N LYS A 387 23.79 1.74 -3.83
CA LYS A 387 25.22 1.89 -4.16
C LYS A 387 25.48 1.99 -5.67
N GLN A 388 24.58 1.49 -6.50
CA GLN A 388 24.70 1.56 -7.97
C GLN A 388 24.37 2.95 -8.52
N ALA A 389 23.65 3.79 -7.78
CA ALA A 389 23.24 5.14 -8.19
C ALA A 389 22.57 5.19 -9.58
N THR A 390 21.84 4.16 -9.98
CA THR A 390 21.06 4.12 -11.24
C THR A 390 19.75 4.89 -11.13
N MET A 391 19.34 5.24 -9.90
CA MET A 391 18.14 6.00 -9.61
C MET A 391 18.44 7.02 -8.52
N LEU A 392 18.14 8.29 -8.77
CA LEU A 392 18.30 9.37 -7.79
C LEU A 392 16.93 9.69 -7.19
N ILE A 393 16.76 9.38 -5.91
CA ILE A 393 15.51 9.66 -5.20
C ILE A 393 15.49 11.14 -4.82
N LEU A 394 14.51 11.88 -5.34
CA LEU A 394 14.34 13.30 -5.05
C LEU A 394 13.68 13.51 -3.70
N GLY A 395 12.62 12.78 -3.42
CA GLY A 395 11.92 12.88 -2.15
C GLY A 395 10.69 11.99 -2.09
N GLN A 396 10.11 11.96 -0.90
CA GLN A 396 8.87 11.29 -0.57
C GLN A 396 7.80 12.35 -0.27
N GLN A 397 6.59 12.14 -0.80
CA GLN A 397 5.48 13.06 -0.56
C GLN A 397 5.10 13.06 0.92
N ILE A 398 4.64 14.19 1.42
CA ILE A 398 4.11 14.30 2.77
C ILE A 398 2.62 14.60 2.74
N THR A 399 1.93 14.14 3.78
CA THR A 399 0.50 14.35 3.93
C THR A 399 0.18 15.83 4.12
N GLY A 400 -0.89 16.25 3.44
CA GLY A 400 -1.60 17.48 3.72
C GLY A 400 -2.80 17.24 4.62
N GLU A 401 -2.85 17.89 5.77
CA GLU A 401 -4.11 18.09 6.48
C GLU A 401 -4.95 19.09 5.70
N ASN A 402 -6.20 18.74 5.46
CA ASN A 402 -7.15 19.52 4.69
C ASN A 402 -8.56 19.24 5.18
N TYR A 403 -9.01 20.01 6.16
CA TYR A 403 -10.36 19.92 6.71
C TYR A 403 -10.71 21.19 7.52
N GLY A 404 -12.01 21.45 7.70
CA GLY A 404 -12.49 22.40 8.69
C GLY A 404 -12.20 21.92 10.11
N SER A 405 -11.83 22.81 11.04
CA SER A 405 -11.47 22.45 12.43
C SER A 405 -12.62 21.85 13.25
N TRP A 406 -13.82 21.83 12.69
CA TRP A 406 -14.99 21.13 13.23
C TRP A 406 -15.01 19.65 12.87
N VAL A 407 -14.20 19.19 11.90
CA VAL A 407 -14.07 17.78 11.53
C VAL A 407 -13.07 17.10 12.47
N HIS A 408 -13.53 16.04 13.12
CA HIS A 408 -12.80 15.33 14.16
C HIS A 408 -12.58 13.87 13.81
N GLY A 409 -11.43 13.34 14.24
CA GLY A 409 -11.06 11.95 13.96
C GLY A 409 -10.55 11.71 12.54
N MET A 410 -10.38 12.76 11.73
CA MET A 410 -9.74 12.67 10.43
C MET A 410 -8.33 12.10 10.57
N TYR A 411 -7.99 11.17 9.69
CA TYR A 411 -6.69 10.51 9.63
C TYR A 411 -6.30 10.37 8.16
N TYR A 412 -5.01 10.19 7.91
CA TYR A 412 -4.48 10.19 6.55
C TYR A 412 -3.73 8.89 6.32
N PRO A 413 -4.41 7.87 5.78
CA PRO A 413 -3.75 6.62 5.45
C PRO A 413 -2.54 6.87 4.56
N LEU A 414 -1.51 6.06 4.74
CA LEU A 414 -0.27 6.22 3.97
C LEU A 414 -0.47 5.92 2.48
N ALA A 415 -1.54 5.19 2.14
CA ALA A 415 -1.73 4.63 0.81
C ALA A 415 -3.20 4.38 0.40
N THR A 416 -4.17 4.61 1.30
CA THR A 416 -5.62 4.40 1.07
C THR A 416 -6.40 5.67 1.44
N PHE A 417 -7.73 5.55 1.56
CA PHE A 417 -8.61 6.69 1.82
C PHE A 417 -9.14 6.68 3.26
N ALA A 418 -9.38 7.87 3.81
CA ALA A 418 -10.02 7.97 5.12
C ALA A 418 -11.44 7.38 5.04
N ARG A 419 -11.88 6.67 6.09
CA ARG A 419 -13.26 6.21 6.19
C ARG A 419 -14.09 7.27 6.86
N TYR A 420 -15.04 7.85 6.14
CA TYR A 420 -15.87 8.93 6.67
C TYR A 420 -16.92 8.48 7.69
N ASP A 421 -17.15 7.17 7.86
CA ASP A 421 -17.91 6.64 9.00
C ASP A 421 -17.08 6.57 10.29
N LEU A 422 -15.77 6.81 10.23
CA LEU A 422 -14.87 6.91 11.39
C LEU A 422 -14.50 8.36 11.74
N VAL A 423 -15.10 9.31 11.03
CA VAL A 423 -14.96 10.76 11.20
C VAL A 423 -16.30 11.30 11.71
N TRP A 424 -16.26 12.37 12.50
CA TRP A 424 -17.45 13.07 13.01
C TRP A 424 -17.22 14.57 13.06
N GLU A 425 -18.28 15.34 13.19
CA GLU A 425 -18.21 16.80 13.24
C GLU A 425 -18.68 17.38 14.57
N ASP A 426 -18.10 18.51 15.00
CA ASP A 426 -18.58 19.27 16.16
C ASP A 426 -20.09 19.53 16.02
N PRO A 427 -20.92 19.31 17.06
CA PRO A 427 -22.35 19.58 16.99
C PRO A 427 -22.72 21.03 16.61
N ASN A 428 -21.79 21.97 16.76
CA ASN A 428 -21.94 23.37 16.37
C ASN A 428 -21.29 23.70 15.03
N ALA A 429 -20.88 22.70 14.24
CA ALA A 429 -20.27 22.88 12.92
C ALA A 429 -21.11 23.80 12.02
N PRO A 430 -20.49 24.53 11.08
CA PRO A 430 -21.20 25.41 10.17
C PRO A 430 -22.30 24.67 9.41
N VAL A 431 -23.52 25.23 9.42
CA VAL A 431 -24.64 24.71 8.61
C VAL A 431 -24.82 25.58 7.39
N VAL A 432 -24.40 25.08 6.24
CA VAL A 432 -24.31 25.88 5.00
C VAL A 432 -24.98 25.16 3.85
N ASP A 433 -25.78 25.87 3.06
CA ASP A 433 -26.43 25.31 1.87
C ASP A 433 -25.40 24.98 0.79
N THR A 434 -25.47 23.77 0.24
CA THR A 434 -24.52 23.32 -0.80
C THR A 434 -24.94 23.73 -2.20
N GLY A 435 -26.19 24.17 -2.40
CA GLY A 435 -26.79 24.40 -3.70
C GLY A 435 -27.13 23.11 -4.47
N VAL A 436 -26.92 21.93 -3.85
CA VAL A 436 -27.13 20.62 -4.46
C VAL A 436 -28.19 19.88 -3.67
N LEU A 437 -29.24 19.40 -4.35
CA LEU A 437 -30.30 18.55 -3.76
C LEU A 437 -31.01 19.15 -2.51
N ASN A 438 -30.92 20.47 -2.30
CA ASN A 438 -31.33 21.13 -1.04
C ASN A 438 -30.64 20.54 0.21
N ILE A 439 -29.47 19.94 0.03
CA ILE A 439 -28.63 19.39 1.11
C ILE A 439 -27.77 20.53 1.67
N LYS A 440 -27.65 20.54 2.99
CA LYS A 440 -26.75 21.44 3.70
C LYS A 440 -25.58 20.65 4.26
N ASN A 441 -24.40 21.25 4.23
CA ASN A 441 -23.35 20.88 5.16
C ASN A 441 -23.90 20.99 6.59
N SER A 442 -23.67 19.98 7.43
CA SER A 442 -24.14 19.92 8.81
C SER A 442 -23.45 18.79 9.56
N PRO A 443 -23.53 18.72 10.90
CA PRO A 443 -22.85 17.67 11.66
C PRO A 443 -23.22 16.21 11.29
N GLU A 444 -24.34 15.97 10.60
CA GLU A 444 -24.74 14.64 10.12
C GLU A 444 -24.52 14.45 8.59
N THR A 445 -23.95 15.44 7.91
CA THR A 445 -23.71 15.47 6.46
C THR A 445 -22.35 16.06 6.16
N MET A 446 -21.40 15.18 5.84
CA MET A 446 -20.08 15.62 5.38
C MET A 446 -20.13 15.98 3.90
N VAL A 447 -19.57 17.12 3.51
CA VAL A 447 -19.56 17.64 2.14
C VAL A 447 -18.12 17.83 1.68
N ILE A 448 -17.78 17.18 0.57
CA ILE A 448 -16.46 17.20 -0.05
C ILE A 448 -16.53 17.98 -1.36
N GLY A 449 -15.73 19.03 -1.49
CA GLY A 449 -15.56 19.75 -2.76
C GLY A 449 -14.43 19.15 -3.58
N ASP A 450 -14.73 18.50 -4.69
CA ASP A 450 -13.73 17.77 -5.48
C ASP A 450 -13.69 18.19 -6.96
N ILE A 451 -12.83 17.54 -7.74
CA ILE A 451 -12.63 17.76 -9.18
C ILE A 451 -12.70 16.45 -9.96
N GLY A 452 -13.09 16.55 -11.23
CA GLY A 452 -13.18 15.40 -12.11
C GLY A 452 -14.30 14.43 -11.74
N TRP A 453 -14.22 13.22 -12.28
CA TRP A 453 -15.25 12.20 -12.16
C TRP A 453 -14.60 10.80 -12.17
N PRO A 454 -15.10 9.82 -11.41
CA PRO A 454 -14.61 8.45 -11.49
C PRO A 454 -14.86 7.87 -12.88
N ASP A 455 -13.91 7.07 -13.39
CA ASP A 455 -14.05 6.44 -14.73
C ASP A 455 -15.31 5.55 -14.80
N THR A 456 -15.61 4.85 -13.71
CA THR A 456 -16.79 4.00 -13.57
C THR A 456 -16.97 3.56 -12.11
N PHE A 457 -18.19 3.16 -11.74
CA PHE A 457 -18.45 2.54 -10.44
C PHE A 457 -18.13 1.03 -10.38
N ASP A 458 -17.58 0.46 -11.45
CA ASP A 458 -17.17 -0.95 -11.50
C ASP A 458 -15.70 -1.16 -11.09
N PRO A 459 -15.42 -1.95 -10.03
CA PRO A 459 -14.06 -2.22 -9.59
C PRO A 459 -13.20 -3.02 -10.60
N ALA A 460 -13.80 -3.64 -11.61
CA ALA A 460 -13.06 -4.30 -12.68
C ALA A 460 -12.36 -3.33 -13.66
N LYS A 461 -12.64 -2.02 -13.58
CA LYS A 461 -12.16 -1.03 -14.54
C LYS A 461 -11.52 0.19 -13.91
N SER A 462 -12.16 0.82 -12.91
CA SER A 462 -11.59 2.05 -12.35
C SER A 462 -10.26 1.74 -11.65
N TYR A 463 -9.24 2.49 -12.06
CA TYR A 463 -7.85 2.38 -11.59
C TYR A 463 -7.27 3.76 -11.26
N GLU A 464 -8.16 4.72 -10.98
CA GLU A 464 -7.81 6.08 -10.59
C GLU A 464 -8.28 6.37 -9.16
N SER A 465 -7.69 7.40 -8.54
CA SER A 465 -7.83 7.65 -7.10
C SER A 465 -9.26 7.99 -6.66
N PHE A 466 -10.03 8.73 -7.46
CA PHE A 466 -11.38 9.14 -7.07
C PHE A 466 -12.35 7.94 -7.07
N GLY A 467 -12.33 7.11 -8.12
CA GLY A 467 -13.11 5.87 -8.15
C GLY A 467 -12.72 4.92 -7.01
N TRP A 468 -11.42 4.80 -6.72
CA TRP A 468 -10.96 3.99 -5.59
C TRP A 468 -11.38 4.55 -4.22
N GLU A 469 -11.46 5.87 -4.06
CA GLU A 469 -12.04 6.49 -2.87
C GLU A 469 -13.50 6.09 -2.71
N ILE A 470 -14.31 6.21 -3.76
CA ILE A 470 -15.71 5.79 -3.73
C ILE A 470 -15.82 4.30 -3.37
N PHE A 471 -14.99 3.43 -3.97
CA PHE A 471 -14.96 2.00 -3.64
C PHE A 471 -14.61 1.73 -2.19
N TRP A 472 -13.78 2.57 -1.57
CA TRP A 472 -13.44 2.48 -0.16
C TRP A 472 -14.66 2.63 0.76
N HIS A 473 -15.67 3.38 0.32
CA HIS A 473 -16.90 3.62 1.08
C HIS A 473 -18.03 2.63 0.79
N ILE A 474 -18.07 2.06 -0.42
CA ILE A 474 -19.20 1.25 -0.87
C ILE A 474 -18.89 -0.25 -1.00
N TYR A 475 -17.64 -0.65 -1.24
CA TYR A 475 -17.27 -2.05 -1.40
C TYR A 475 -16.38 -2.56 -0.26
N GLY A 476 -16.86 -3.61 0.41
CA GLY A 476 -16.04 -4.48 1.23
C GLY A 476 -15.15 -5.38 0.38
N LYS A 477 -13.97 -5.68 0.91
CA LYS A 477 -12.92 -6.51 0.32
C LYS A 477 -12.65 -7.71 1.23
N LEU A 478 -11.84 -8.67 0.78
CA LEU A 478 -11.49 -9.82 1.61
C LEU A 478 -10.71 -9.39 2.87
N VAL A 479 -9.77 -8.47 2.68
CA VAL A 479 -8.94 -7.86 3.72
C VAL A 479 -8.91 -6.35 3.51
N THR A 480 -8.64 -5.61 4.58
CA THR A 480 -8.56 -4.15 4.57
C THR A 480 -7.38 -3.68 5.44
N MET A 481 -7.25 -2.37 5.64
CA MET A 481 -6.28 -1.75 6.54
C MET A 481 -6.98 -0.96 7.64
N TRP A 482 -6.32 -0.85 8.80
CA TRP A 482 -6.82 -0.01 9.88
C TRP A 482 -6.14 1.35 9.90
N LYS A 483 -6.87 2.37 9.48
CA LYS A 483 -6.42 3.77 9.50
C LYS A 483 -5.07 3.99 8.78
N GLU A 484 -4.01 4.26 9.53
CA GLU A 484 -2.67 4.54 9.01
C GLU A 484 -1.76 3.30 9.01
N ASP A 485 -2.27 2.16 9.49
CA ASP A 485 -1.54 0.89 9.49
C ASP A 485 -1.46 0.30 8.08
N THR A 486 -0.32 -0.30 7.74
CA THR A 486 -0.07 -0.94 6.43
C THR A 486 -0.16 -2.47 6.49
N GLU A 487 -0.55 -3.04 7.63
CA GLU A 487 -0.74 -4.48 7.77
C GLU A 487 -2.19 -4.86 7.40
N PRO A 488 -2.40 -5.84 6.51
CA PRO A 488 -3.74 -6.33 6.19
C PRO A 488 -4.45 -6.91 7.42
N ILE A 489 -5.72 -6.56 7.58
CA ILE A 489 -6.62 -7.06 8.61
C ILE A 489 -7.88 -7.68 7.99
N PRO A 490 -8.57 -8.60 8.71
CA PRO A 490 -9.81 -9.20 8.24
C PRO A 490 -10.91 -8.16 7.92
N GLU A 491 -11.61 -8.33 6.79
CA GLU A 491 -12.83 -7.60 6.45
C GLU A 491 -13.97 -8.58 6.12
N LEU A 492 -14.23 -8.86 4.84
CA LEU A 492 -15.21 -9.85 4.42
C LEU A 492 -14.69 -11.29 4.59
N SER A 493 -13.37 -11.48 4.64
CA SER A 493 -12.77 -12.69 5.20
C SER A 493 -12.52 -12.51 6.70
N VAL A 494 -12.57 -13.60 7.45
CA VAL A 494 -12.33 -13.61 8.91
C VAL A 494 -10.97 -14.21 9.27
N ALA A 495 -10.39 -14.97 8.36
CA ALA A 495 -9.08 -15.60 8.48
C ALA A 495 -8.56 -15.98 7.09
N TRP A 496 -7.24 -16.13 6.98
CA TRP A 496 -6.58 -16.65 5.78
C TRP A 496 -5.42 -17.58 6.13
N ALA A 497 -5.09 -18.48 5.21
CA ALA A 497 -3.92 -19.34 5.32
C ALA A 497 -3.42 -19.76 3.94
N PHE A 498 -2.17 -20.17 3.87
CA PHE A 498 -1.52 -20.71 2.69
C PHE A 498 -1.29 -22.22 2.84
N SER A 499 -1.27 -22.95 1.73
CA SER A 499 -0.66 -24.28 1.69
C SER A 499 0.84 -24.20 2.03
N LYS A 500 1.46 -25.31 2.43
CA LYS A 500 2.90 -25.34 2.78
C LYS A 500 3.82 -24.93 1.64
N ASP A 501 3.44 -25.27 0.41
CA ASP A 501 4.15 -24.86 -0.80
C ASP A 501 3.78 -23.44 -1.23
N MET A 502 2.89 -22.75 -0.50
CA MET A 502 2.46 -21.37 -0.73
C MET A 502 1.77 -21.13 -2.08
N THR A 503 1.29 -22.18 -2.77
CA THR A 503 0.61 -22.04 -4.07
C THR A 503 -0.91 -22.01 -3.98
N ASP A 504 -1.50 -22.33 -2.83
CA ASP A 504 -2.93 -22.16 -2.57
C ASP A 504 -3.13 -21.17 -1.43
N LEU A 505 -3.95 -20.15 -1.66
CA LEU A 505 -4.38 -19.17 -0.65
C LEU A 505 -5.85 -19.38 -0.33
N TYR A 506 -6.14 -19.61 0.95
CA TYR A 506 -7.48 -19.86 1.48
C TYR A 506 -7.95 -18.63 2.25
N PHE A 507 -9.15 -18.13 1.95
CA PHE A 507 -9.87 -17.17 2.78
C PHE A 507 -11.15 -17.79 3.32
N VAL A 508 -11.36 -17.68 4.63
CA VAL A 508 -12.62 -18.07 5.27
C VAL A 508 -13.55 -16.87 5.26
N MET A 509 -14.72 -16.99 4.64
CA MET A 509 -15.65 -15.87 4.48
C MET A 509 -16.48 -15.64 5.74
N ARG A 510 -16.73 -14.36 6.05
CA ARG A 510 -17.62 -13.92 7.13
C ARG A 510 -19.07 -14.30 6.82
N GLY A 511 -19.73 -14.92 7.79
CA GLY A 511 -21.16 -15.19 7.72
C GLY A 511 -22.03 -13.95 7.91
N ASN A 512 -23.28 -14.03 7.47
CA ASN A 512 -24.31 -12.99 7.63
C ASN A 512 -24.02 -11.63 6.96
N VAL A 513 -23.04 -11.55 6.06
CA VAL A 513 -22.82 -10.34 5.26
C VAL A 513 -23.85 -10.25 4.14
N LYS A 514 -24.35 -9.03 3.90
CA LYS A 514 -25.25 -8.72 2.80
C LYS A 514 -24.72 -7.54 1.99
N ALA A 515 -24.87 -7.61 0.67
CA ALA A 515 -24.78 -6.47 -0.22
C ALA A 515 -26.16 -5.83 -0.37
N TYR A 516 -26.23 -4.50 -0.35
CA TYR A 516 -27.42 -3.71 -0.58
C TYR A 516 -27.44 -3.14 -2.00
N ASP A 517 -28.53 -3.36 -2.69
CA ASP A 517 -28.89 -2.77 -3.98
C ASP A 517 -29.91 -1.65 -3.75
N PRO A 518 -29.48 -0.37 -3.79
CA PRO A 518 -30.36 0.76 -3.57
C PRO A 518 -31.33 1.00 -4.73
N TRP A 519 -31.05 0.45 -5.92
CA TRP A 519 -31.82 0.69 -7.14
C TRP A 519 -33.11 -0.11 -7.17
N ASN A 520 -33.12 -1.28 -6.52
CA ASN A 520 -34.30 -2.15 -6.38
C ASN A 520 -34.70 -2.39 -4.91
N ASN A 521 -34.04 -1.70 -3.98
CA ASN A 521 -34.21 -1.87 -2.53
C ASN A 521 -34.14 -3.36 -2.09
N LYS A 522 -33.08 -4.05 -2.50
CA LYS A 522 -32.91 -5.49 -2.29
C LYS A 522 -31.56 -5.80 -1.65
N THR A 523 -31.48 -6.88 -0.88
CA THR A 523 -30.21 -7.39 -0.35
C THR A 523 -29.85 -8.75 -0.92
N TYR A 524 -28.56 -8.99 -1.06
CA TYR A 524 -27.97 -10.25 -1.54
C TYR A 524 -26.99 -10.78 -0.50
N PRO A 525 -27.02 -12.07 -0.12
CA PRO A 525 -25.99 -12.63 0.75
C PRO A 525 -24.63 -12.61 0.04
N ILE A 526 -23.56 -12.41 0.81
CA ILE A 526 -22.18 -12.54 0.31
C ILE A 526 -21.56 -13.81 0.86
N THR A 527 -21.00 -14.62 -0.03
CA THR A 527 -20.41 -15.92 0.25
C THR A 527 -19.04 -16.08 -0.44
N ALA A 528 -18.40 -17.23 -0.23
CA ALA A 528 -17.18 -17.59 -0.97
C ALA A 528 -17.36 -17.63 -2.50
N VAL A 529 -18.58 -17.92 -2.99
CA VAL A 529 -18.89 -17.90 -4.43
C VAL A 529 -18.79 -16.48 -4.97
N ASP A 530 -19.35 -15.50 -4.27
CA ASP A 530 -19.32 -14.10 -4.67
C ASP A 530 -17.89 -13.54 -4.66
N ALA A 531 -17.09 -13.94 -3.67
CA ALA A 531 -15.67 -13.61 -3.61
C ALA A 531 -14.91 -14.11 -4.84
N LEU A 532 -15.03 -15.41 -5.17
CA LEU A 532 -14.36 -15.98 -6.34
C LEU A 532 -14.89 -15.37 -7.64
N PHE A 533 -16.22 -15.21 -7.78
CA PHE A 533 -16.84 -14.63 -8.96
C PHE A 533 -16.36 -13.21 -9.23
N SER A 534 -16.26 -12.36 -8.20
CA SER A 534 -15.82 -10.97 -8.34
C SER A 534 -14.41 -10.88 -8.96
N ILE A 535 -13.48 -11.65 -8.40
CA ILE A 535 -12.08 -11.68 -8.83
C ILE A 535 -11.93 -12.33 -10.20
N TRP A 536 -12.61 -13.46 -10.43
CA TRP A 536 -12.62 -14.13 -11.74
C TRP A 536 -13.20 -13.22 -12.83
N ARG A 537 -14.28 -12.49 -12.53
CA ARG A 537 -14.95 -11.58 -13.46
C ARG A 537 -14.04 -10.42 -13.86
N ALA A 538 -13.31 -9.82 -12.92
CA ALA A 538 -12.38 -8.74 -13.22
C ALA A 538 -11.33 -9.17 -14.28
N VAL A 539 -10.76 -10.36 -14.11
CA VAL A 539 -9.83 -10.95 -15.09
C VAL A 539 -10.53 -11.28 -16.40
N ARG A 540 -11.74 -11.87 -16.35
CA ARG A 540 -12.50 -12.27 -17.54
C ARG A 540 -12.82 -11.08 -18.43
N LEU A 541 -13.25 -9.96 -17.85
CA LEU A 541 -13.62 -8.78 -18.63
C LEU A 541 -12.43 -8.19 -19.37
N ASN A 542 -11.22 -8.29 -18.81
CA ASN A 542 -9.96 -7.83 -19.40
C ASN A 542 -10.08 -6.41 -20.01
N LEU A 543 -10.55 -5.46 -19.19
CA LEU A 543 -10.86 -4.12 -19.65
C LEU A 543 -9.56 -3.34 -19.91
N PRO A 544 -9.44 -2.63 -21.05
CA PRO A 544 -8.24 -1.85 -21.36
C PRO A 544 -7.95 -0.81 -20.28
N GLY A 545 -6.72 -0.74 -19.78
CA GLY A 545 -6.34 0.19 -18.70
C GLY A 545 -6.95 -0.12 -17.33
N GLY A 546 -7.60 -1.28 -17.17
CA GLY A 546 -8.12 -1.73 -15.89
C GLY A 546 -7.05 -2.39 -15.00
N PRO A 547 -7.37 -2.61 -13.71
CA PRO A 547 -6.45 -3.14 -12.72
C PRO A 547 -6.31 -4.68 -12.74
N GLN A 548 -6.90 -5.39 -13.71
CA GLN A 548 -6.98 -6.86 -13.72
C GLN A 548 -5.62 -7.57 -13.74
N TRP A 549 -4.58 -6.91 -14.24
CA TRP A 549 -3.22 -7.45 -14.28
C TRP A 549 -2.71 -7.77 -12.87
N MET A 550 -3.13 -7.02 -11.84
CA MET A 550 -2.78 -7.27 -10.44
C MET A 550 -3.34 -8.60 -9.93
N ILE A 551 -4.33 -9.18 -10.60
CA ILE A 551 -4.86 -10.51 -10.29
C ILE A 551 -4.25 -11.55 -11.23
N ASP A 552 -4.41 -11.38 -12.54
CA ASP A 552 -4.06 -12.43 -13.52
C ASP A 552 -2.56 -12.78 -13.55
N SER A 553 -1.69 -11.83 -13.20
CA SER A 553 -0.24 -12.06 -13.12
C SER A 553 0.14 -13.07 -12.02
N TYR A 554 -0.69 -13.21 -10.98
CA TYR A 554 -0.36 -13.98 -9.78
C TYR A 554 -1.35 -15.11 -9.47
N ILE A 555 -2.61 -15.00 -9.91
CA ILE A 555 -3.69 -15.95 -9.63
C ILE A 555 -4.15 -16.61 -10.93
N ASP A 556 -4.19 -17.94 -10.94
CA ASP A 556 -4.98 -18.69 -11.91
C ASP A 556 -6.44 -18.75 -11.42
N VAL A 557 -7.24 -17.81 -11.91
CA VAL A 557 -8.65 -17.69 -11.52
C VAL A 557 -9.50 -18.88 -11.98
N ASN A 558 -9.07 -19.65 -12.99
CA ASN A 558 -9.80 -20.82 -13.48
C ASN A 558 -9.46 -22.09 -12.68
N ALA A 559 -8.25 -22.17 -12.12
CA ALA A 559 -7.83 -23.25 -11.20
C ALA A 559 -8.20 -22.98 -9.73
N SER A 560 -8.72 -21.79 -9.45
CA SER A 560 -9.30 -21.39 -8.16
C SER A 560 -10.65 -22.06 -7.93
N SER A 561 -11.11 -22.16 -6.68
CA SER A 561 -12.34 -22.90 -6.35
C SER A 561 -12.95 -22.48 -5.02
N VAL A 562 -14.27 -22.68 -4.88
CA VAL A 562 -14.97 -22.61 -3.59
C VAL A 562 -14.94 -23.97 -2.89
N LEU A 563 -14.70 -23.93 -1.58
CA LEU A 563 -14.67 -25.09 -0.68
C LEU A 563 -15.66 -24.89 0.47
N THR A 564 -16.09 -25.99 1.08
CA THR A 564 -16.78 -25.95 2.37
C THR A 564 -15.77 -25.82 3.52
N GLU A 565 -16.26 -25.40 4.68
CA GLU A 565 -15.48 -25.36 5.92
C GLU A 565 -14.91 -26.74 6.29
N SER A 566 -15.68 -27.81 6.07
CA SER A 566 -15.24 -29.19 6.36
C SER A 566 -14.13 -29.66 5.41
N GLU A 567 -14.14 -29.19 4.16
CA GLU A 567 -13.08 -29.48 3.19
C GLU A 567 -11.79 -28.78 3.60
N LEU A 568 -11.85 -27.50 3.99
CA LEU A 568 -10.68 -26.78 4.51
C LEU A 568 -10.13 -27.44 5.78
N ASP A 569 -10.99 -27.84 6.73
CA ASP A 569 -10.57 -28.53 7.95
C ASP A 569 -9.84 -29.85 7.64
N SER A 570 -10.34 -30.60 6.64
CA SER A 570 -9.69 -31.83 6.16
C SER A 570 -8.32 -31.58 5.51
N ILE A 571 -8.19 -30.49 4.74
CA ILE A 571 -6.91 -30.06 4.15
C ILE A 571 -5.91 -29.69 5.26
N ALA A 572 -6.33 -28.84 6.21
CA ALA A 572 -5.48 -28.42 7.32
C ALA A 572 -5.01 -29.62 8.15
N LYS A 573 -5.89 -30.58 8.44
CA LYS A 573 -5.55 -31.78 9.20
C LYS A 573 -4.56 -32.69 8.47
N SER A 574 -4.69 -32.82 7.15
CA SER A 574 -3.87 -33.75 6.36
C SER A 574 -2.51 -33.18 5.96
N GLN A 575 -2.43 -31.88 5.68
CA GLN A 575 -1.24 -31.25 5.11
C GLN A 575 -0.60 -30.21 6.04
N GLY A 576 -1.37 -29.63 6.96
CA GLY A 576 -1.03 -28.39 7.66
C GLY A 576 -1.16 -27.17 6.74
N LEU A 577 -1.58 -26.04 7.30
CA LEU A 577 -1.61 -24.74 6.62
C LEU A 577 -0.75 -23.73 7.37
N VAL A 578 -0.14 -22.79 6.66
CA VAL A 578 0.69 -21.74 7.25
C VAL A 578 -0.04 -20.41 7.18
N THR A 579 -0.06 -19.65 8.26
CA THR A 579 -0.68 -18.33 8.31
C THR A 579 0.23 -17.31 8.98
N VAL A 580 0.05 -16.03 8.62
CA VAL A 580 0.73 -14.88 9.23
C VAL A 580 -0.29 -13.79 9.51
N TYR A 581 -0.29 -13.28 10.73
CA TYR A 581 -1.12 -12.17 11.16
C TYR A 581 -0.51 -11.47 12.38
N LYS A 582 -0.49 -10.13 12.37
CA LYS A 582 0.05 -9.28 13.44
C LYS A 582 1.50 -9.63 13.80
N GLY A 583 2.31 -9.79 12.74
CA GLY A 583 3.73 -10.14 12.85
C GLY A 583 4.04 -11.53 13.42
N LYS A 584 3.04 -12.40 13.57
CA LYS A 584 3.21 -13.78 14.05
C LYS A 584 2.90 -14.76 12.93
N SER A 585 3.66 -15.83 12.84
CA SER A 585 3.38 -16.98 11.96
C SER A 585 2.94 -18.19 12.77
N ALA A 586 2.12 -19.06 12.18
CA ALA A 586 1.72 -20.33 12.76
C ALA A 586 1.48 -21.39 11.67
N GLU A 587 1.76 -22.65 12.00
CA GLU A 587 1.20 -23.80 11.27
C GLU A 587 -0.07 -24.25 12.02
N VAL A 588 -1.17 -24.42 11.29
CA VAL A 588 -2.49 -24.80 11.81
C VAL A 588 -2.98 -26.10 11.16
N HIS A 589 -3.67 -26.92 11.94
CA HIS A 589 -4.15 -28.25 11.54
C HIS A 589 -5.67 -28.41 11.60
N SER A 590 -6.40 -27.32 11.86
CA SER A 590 -7.87 -27.30 11.79
C SER A 590 -8.38 -25.90 11.46
N LEU A 591 -9.62 -25.81 10.98
CA LEU A 591 -10.31 -24.53 10.82
C LEU A 591 -10.43 -23.80 12.17
N LYS A 592 -10.64 -24.54 13.26
CA LYS A 592 -10.74 -23.95 14.59
C LYS A 592 -9.45 -23.25 15.01
N GLU A 593 -8.30 -23.91 14.85
CA GLU A 593 -6.99 -23.31 15.15
C GLU A 593 -6.75 -22.05 14.31
N LEU A 594 -7.13 -22.10 13.03
CA LEU A 594 -7.05 -20.93 12.15
C LEU A 594 -7.91 -19.78 12.67
N LEU A 595 -9.19 -20.02 12.98
CA LEU A 595 -10.09 -18.97 13.48
C LEU A 595 -9.64 -18.43 14.85
N ASP A 596 -9.17 -19.30 15.75
CA ASP A 596 -8.63 -18.91 17.06
C ASP A 596 -7.40 -18.00 16.91
N PHE A 597 -6.52 -18.30 15.94
CA PHE A 597 -5.34 -17.46 15.64
C PHE A 597 -5.71 -16.03 15.23
N PHE A 598 -6.83 -15.87 14.49
CA PHE A 598 -7.39 -14.57 14.12
C PHE A 598 -8.32 -13.98 15.19
N GLY A 599 -8.62 -14.72 16.25
CA GLY A 599 -9.55 -14.30 17.31
C GLY A 599 -11.01 -14.20 16.86
N TYR A 600 -11.44 -15.05 15.92
CA TYR A 600 -12.79 -15.04 15.38
C TYR A 600 -13.65 -16.21 15.88
N SER A 601 -14.87 -15.92 16.32
CA SER A 601 -15.83 -16.93 16.81
C SER A 601 -17.23 -16.78 16.20
N GLY A 602 -17.37 -15.96 15.15
CA GLY A 602 -18.64 -15.71 14.49
C GLY A 602 -18.97 -16.75 13.41
N PRO A 603 -20.11 -16.60 12.72
CA PRO A 603 -20.50 -17.47 11.62
C PRO A 603 -19.59 -17.29 10.40
N THR A 604 -19.51 -18.32 9.55
CA THR A 604 -18.77 -18.31 8.28
C THR A 604 -19.72 -18.56 7.09
N ALA A 605 -19.25 -18.27 5.87
CA ALA A 605 -20.01 -18.42 4.63
C ALA A 605 -19.19 -19.08 3.51
N GLY A 606 -18.57 -20.22 3.83
CA GLY A 606 -17.70 -20.98 2.93
C GLY A 606 -16.27 -20.45 2.88
N VAL A 607 -15.46 -21.12 2.07
CA VAL A 607 -14.03 -20.83 1.89
C VAL A 607 -13.74 -20.62 0.42
N VAL A 608 -13.04 -19.55 0.06
CA VAL A 608 -12.50 -19.36 -1.29
C VAL A 608 -11.03 -19.75 -1.31
N LYS A 609 -10.66 -20.60 -2.27
CA LYS A 609 -9.28 -20.97 -2.57
C LYS A 609 -8.86 -20.27 -3.85
N PHE A 610 -7.87 -19.39 -3.76
CA PHE A 610 -7.17 -18.85 -4.92
C PHE A 610 -5.94 -19.70 -5.24
N LYS A 611 -5.83 -20.14 -6.48
CA LYS A 611 -4.64 -20.84 -6.98
C LYS A 611 -3.61 -19.81 -7.41
N LEU A 612 -2.52 -19.68 -6.68
CA LEU A 612 -1.40 -18.84 -7.06
C LEU A 612 -0.56 -19.55 -8.12
N ARG A 613 -0.09 -18.78 -9.12
CA ARG A 613 0.81 -19.28 -10.17
C ARG A 613 2.18 -19.67 -9.61
N PHE A 614 2.57 -19.04 -8.50
CA PHE A 614 3.79 -19.28 -7.74
C PHE A 614 3.62 -18.74 -6.31
N PRO A 615 4.49 -19.13 -5.35
CA PRO A 615 4.49 -18.56 -4.00
C PRO A 615 4.61 -17.04 -4.02
N TYR A 616 3.58 -16.34 -3.53
CA TYR A 616 3.52 -14.88 -3.60
C TYR A 616 2.80 -14.27 -2.39
N VAL A 617 3.57 -13.95 -1.36
CA VAL A 617 3.06 -13.34 -0.11
C VAL A 617 2.44 -11.93 -0.30
N PRO A 618 2.95 -11.04 -1.19
CA PRO A 618 2.35 -9.72 -1.40
C PRO A 618 0.88 -9.74 -1.83
N ILE A 619 0.35 -10.88 -2.28
CA ILE A 619 -1.03 -11.01 -2.78
C ILE A 619 -2.08 -10.48 -1.79
N LEU A 620 -1.82 -10.56 -0.48
CA LEU A 620 -2.73 -10.01 0.53
C LEU A 620 -2.92 -8.50 0.39
N GLN A 621 -1.87 -7.76 0.01
CA GLN A 621 -1.94 -6.31 -0.20
C GLN A 621 -2.73 -5.96 -1.46
N ILE A 622 -2.69 -6.79 -2.49
CA ILE A 622 -3.48 -6.61 -3.71
C ILE A 622 -4.98 -6.70 -3.39
N PHE A 623 -5.39 -7.62 -2.51
CA PHE A 623 -6.79 -7.73 -2.08
C PHE A 623 -7.30 -6.54 -1.25
N VAL A 624 -6.43 -5.66 -0.76
CA VAL A 624 -6.82 -4.38 -0.11
C VAL A 624 -7.23 -3.32 -1.14
N THR A 625 -6.79 -3.44 -2.39
CA THR A 625 -7.01 -2.43 -3.45
C THR A 625 -8.42 -2.51 -4.05
N GLY A 626 -8.76 -1.55 -4.91
CA GLY A 626 -10.07 -1.47 -5.58
C GLY A 626 -10.47 -2.76 -6.32
N VAL A 627 -9.52 -3.45 -6.97
CA VAL A 627 -9.81 -4.71 -7.71
C VAL A 627 -10.21 -5.87 -6.79
N GLY A 628 -9.87 -5.79 -5.50
CA GLY A 628 -10.26 -6.76 -4.47
C GLY A 628 -11.70 -6.62 -3.99
N SER A 629 -12.47 -5.66 -4.52
CA SER A 629 -13.86 -5.37 -4.13
C SER A 629 -14.79 -6.52 -4.47
N ILE A 630 -15.65 -6.91 -3.51
CA ILE A 630 -16.56 -8.04 -3.67
C ILE A 630 -17.98 -7.57 -4.01
N ILE A 631 -18.51 -8.12 -5.10
CA ILE A 631 -19.86 -7.89 -5.60
C ILE A 631 -20.70 -9.18 -5.52
N PRO A 632 -22.03 -9.06 -5.30
CA PRO A 632 -22.93 -10.22 -5.35
C PRO A 632 -23.10 -10.75 -6.77
N MET A 633 -22.74 -12.01 -7.00
CA MET A 633 -22.87 -12.69 -8.29
C MET A 633 -24.32 -12.70 -8.79
N GLN A 634 -25.28 -12.85 -7.86
CA GLN A 634 -26.70 -12.84 -8.18
C GLN A 634 -27.18 -11.49 -8.73
N TYR A 635 -26.63 -10.37 -8.25
CA TYR A 635 -26.95 -9.05 -8.79
C TYR A 635 -26.39 -8.90 -10.20
N ALA A 636 -25.12 -9.26 -10.38
CA ALA A 636 -24.42 -9.12 -11.66
C ALA A 636 -25.06 -9.97 -12.78
N LEU A 637 -25.50 -11.19 -12.47
CA LEU A 637 -26.03 -12.12 -13.47
C LEU A 637 -27.56 -12.13 -13.59
N GLY A 638 -28.28 -11.58 -12.62
CA GLY A 638 -29.75 -11.52 -12.65
C GLY A 638 -30.40 -12.91 -12.82
N ASP A 639 -31.18 -13.06 -13.89
CA ASP A 639 -31.90 -14.29 -14.25
C ASP A 639 -30.98 -15.47 -14.59
N LYS A 640 -29.75 -15.20 -15.02
CA LYS A 640 -28.74 -16.22 -15.34
C LYS A 640 -28.06 -16.83 -14.11
N TYR A 641 -28.26 -16.24 -12.93
CA TYR A 641 -27.55 -16.63 -11.71
C TYR A 641 -27.68 -18.12 -11.37
N GLN A 642 -28.90 -18.67 -11.36
CA GLN A 642 -29.11 -20.07 -10.95
C GLN A 642 -28.45 -21.06 -11.92
N ALA A 643 -28.51 -20.79 -13.23
CA ALA A 643 -27.84 -21.60 -14.23
C ALA A 643 -26.31 -21.53 -14.09
N ALA A 644 -25.76 -20.33 -13.90
CA ALA A 644 -24.33 -20.13 -13.69
C ALA A 644 -23.80 -20.78 -12.40
N LEU A 645 -24.59 -20.74 -11.33
CA LEU A 645 -24.25 -21.39 -10.06
C LEU A 645 -24.22 -22.92 -10.21
N ALA A 646 -25.22 -23.49 -10.89
CA ALA A 646 -25.28 -24.93 -11.16
C ALA A 646 -24.13 -25.39 -12.08
N ASP A 647 -23.90 -24.68 -13.19
CA ASP A 647 -22.85 -25.00 -14.18
C ASP A 647 -21.44 -24.96 -13.59
N SER A 648 -21.20 -24.01 -12.67
CA SER A 648 -19.93 -23.89 -11.96
C SER A 648 -19.80 -24.84 -10.78
N ASN A 649 -20.80 -25.68 -10.51
CA ASN A 649 -20.87 -26.53 -9.33
C ASN A 649 -20.61 -25.73 -8.04
N ASN A 650 -21.40 -24.66 -7.84
CA ASN A 650 -21.26 -23.73 -6.72
C ASN A 650 -19.86 -23.10 -6.60
N GLY A 651 -19.27 -22.67 -7.73
CA GLY A 651 -17.95 -22.05 -7.76
C GLY A 651 -16.77 -23.01 -7.65
N ARG A 652 -16.98 -24.34 -7.74
CA ARG A 652 -15.89 -25.32 -7.85
C ARG A 652 -15.24 -25.36 -9.23
N ASN A 653 -15.94 -24.88 -10.25
CA ASN A 653 -15.48 -24.77 -11.63
C ASN A 653 -15.79 -23.35 -12.17
N PRO A 654 -15.01 -22.32 -11.77
CA PRO A 654 -15.28 -20.94 -12.16
C PRO A 654 -15.19 -20.69 -13.68
N ALA A 655 -14.42 -21.50 -14.42
CA ALA A 655 -14.34 -21.40 -15.89
C ALA A 655 -15.71 -21.54 -16.58
N ALA A 656 -16.68 -22.23 -15.95
CA ALA A 656 -18.04 -22.36 -16.46
C ALA A 656 -18.79 -21.01 -16.54
N TRP A 657 -18.37 -19.99 -15.77
CA TRP A 657 -18.96 -18.67 -15.83
C TRP A 657 -18.72 -17.93 -17.14
N ALA A 658 -17.75 -18.36 -17.96
CA ALA A 658 -17.47 -17.79 -19.27
C ALA A 658 -18.63 -17.87 -20.27
N LYS A 659 -19.62 -18.74 -20.02
CA LYS A 659 -20.88 -18.79 -20.77
C LYS A 659 -21.80 -17.59 -20.49
N TYR A 660 -21.61 -16.94 -19.34
CA TYR A 660 -22.50 -15.92 -18.79
C TYR A 660 -21.86 -14.53 -18.73
N VAL A 661 -20.52 -14.46 -18.74
CA VAL A 661 -19.72 -13.23 -18.72
C VAL A 661 -18.79 -13.19 -19.94
N GLY A 662 -18.98 -12.16 -20.77
CA GLY A 662 -18.17 -11.86 -21.93
C GLY A 662 -16.84 -11.16 -21.58
N VAL A 663 -16.15 -10.71 -22.62
CA VAL A 663 -14.92 -9.92 -22.53
C VAL A 663 -15.23 -8.50 -23.01
N GLY A 664 -14.57 -7.51 -22.45
CA GLY A 664 -14.69 -6.11 -22.85
C GLY A 664 -15.85 -5.37 -22.18
N ASP A 665 -15.94 -4.08 -22.51
CA ASP A 665 -16.90 -3.11 -21.95
C ASP A 665 -18.34 -3.29 -22.47
N THR A 666 -18.54 -4.16 -23.46
CA THR A 666 -19.88 -4.44 -23.98
C THR A 666 -20.66 -5.43 -23.11
N ASP A 667 -19.97 -6.14 -22.20
CA ASP A 667 -20.57 -7.13 -21.31
C ASP A 667 -21.64 -6.51 -20.38
N ALA A 668 -22.72 -7.25 -20.18
CA ALA A 668 -23.88 -6.76 -19.44
C ALA A 668 -23.56 -6.50 -17.96
N THR A 669 -22.67 -7.31 -17.36
CA THR A 669 -22.31 -7.15 -15.95
C THR A 669 -21.53 -5.85 -15.74
N PHE A 670 -20.63 -5.50 -16.67
CA PHE A 670 -19.87 -4.26 -16.64
C PHE A 670 -20.77 -3.03 -16.79
N LYS A 671 -21.65 -3.03 -17.80
CA LYS A 671 -22.60 -1.92 -18.02
C LYS A 671 -23.49 -1.67 -16.81
N LEU A 672 -23.93 -2.74 -16.15
CA LEU A 672 -24.75 -2.66 -14.95
C LEU A 672 -23.97 -1.98 -13.81
N LEU A 673 -22.83 -2.53 -13.42
CA LEU A 673 -22.06 -2.01 -12.28
C LEU A 673 -21.44 -0.64 -12.54
N SER A 674 -21.22 -0.29 -13.81
CA SER A 674 -20.69 1.03 -14.17
C SER A 674 -21.60 2.19 -13.78
N THR A 675 -22.91 1.94 -13.70
CA THR A 675 -23.90 2.98 -13.43
C THR A 675 -24.78 2.69 -12.22
N LYS A 676 -24.81 1.42 -11.78
CA LYS A 676 -25.64 0.96 -10.67
C LYS A 676 -24.80 0.12 -9.71
N PRO A 677 -23.88 0.74 -8.95
CA PRO A 677 -23.13 0.03 -7.93
C PRO A 677 -24.04 -0.48 -6.80
N VAL A 678 -23.60 -1.56 -6.17
CA VAL A 678 -24.19 -2.10 -4.93
C VAL A 678 -23.21 -1.90 -3.79
N SER A 679 -23.66 -2.09 -2.54
CA SER A 679 -22.81 -1.82 -1.38
C SER A 679 -22.75 -2.94 -0.36
N THR A 680 -21.53 -3.34 -0.02
CA THR A 680 -21.20 -4.13 1.20
C THR A 680 -20.49 -3.27 2.25
N GLY A 681 -20.13 -2.03 1.90
CA GLY A 681 -19.43 -1.07 2.73
C GLY A 681 -20.35 -0.24 3.63
N PRO A 682 -19.77 0.70 4.40
CA PRO A 682 -20.50 1.56 5.34
C PRO A 682 -21.51 2.51 4.68
N TYR A 683 -21.33 2.85 3.40
CA TYR A 683 -22.23 3.70 2.64
C TYR A 683 -22.66 3.04 1.33
N TYR A 684 -23.74 3.51 0.71
CA TYR A 684 -24.13 3.18 -0.66
C TYR A 684 -24.31 4.45 -1.48
N VAL A 685 -24.13 4.36 -2.80
CA VAL A 685 -24.44 5.45 -3.74
C VAL A 685 -25.96 5.59 -3.82
N ALA A 686 -26.49 6.69 -3.29
CA ALA A 686 -27.93 6.95 -3.21
C ALA A 686 -28.46 7.74 -4.40
N ASP A 687 -27.65 8.68 -4.91
CA ASP A 687 -27.92 9.47 -6.09
C ASP A 687 -26.60 10.00 -6.66
N TYR A 688 -26.57 10.30 -7.96
CA TYR A 688 -25.42 10.96 -8.57
C TYR A 688 -25.81 11.67 -9.87
N LYS A 689 -25.02 12.67 -10.21
CA LYS A 689 -25.07 13.33 -11.52
C LYS A 689 -23.65 13.56 -11.98
N GLU A 690 -23.31 12.95 -13.11
CA GLU A 690 -21.98 13.03 -13.74
C GLU A 690 -21.49 14.47 -13.85
N ASP A 691 -20.21 14.67 -13.53
CA ASP A 691 -19.53 15.97 -13.44
C ASP A 691 -20.22 17.01 -12.52
N SER A 692 -21.08 16.57 -11.61
CA SER A 692 -21.81 17.47 -10.72
C SER A 692 -21.79 17.03 -9.25
N TYR A 693 -22.28 15.83 -8.93
CA TYR A 693 -22.28 15.36 -7.53
C TYR A 693 -22.39 13.83 -7.42
N ILE A 694 -21.93 13.30 -6.29
CA ILE A 694 -22.18 11.93 -5.83
C ILE A 694 -22.69 12.00 -4.40
N LEU A 695 -23.89 11.46 -4.15
CA LEU A 695 -24.48 11.36 -2.81
C LEU A 695 -24.35 9.94 -2.29
N LEU A 696 -23.63 9.77 -1.20
CA LEU A 696 -23.57 8.53 -0.43
C LEU A 696 -24.48 8.63 0.79
N LYS A 697 -25.18 7.55 1.14
CA LYS A 697 -25.96 7.42 2.39
C LYS A 697 -25.50 6.22 3.18
N TYR A 698 -25.61 6.27 4.50
CA TYR A 698 -25.23 5.15 5.36
C TYR A 698 -25.95 3.87 4.93
N ASN A 699 -25.25 2.75 4.93
CA ASN A 699 -25.82 1.46 4.56
C ASN A 699 -26.50 0.83 5.78
N PRO A 700 -27.85 0.71 5.80
CA PRO A 700 -28.56 0.13 6.94
C PRO A 700 -28.30 -1.38 7.11
N TYR A 701 -27.68 -2.02 6.12
CA TYR A 701 -27.31 -3.43 6.14
C TYR A 701 -25.81 -3.66 6.37
N TYR A 702 -25.06 -2.63 6.76
CA TYR A 702 -23.62 -2.75 6.99
C TYR A 702 -23.33 -3.75 8.11
N TRP A 703 -22.54 -4.77 7.79
CA TRP A 703 -22.28 -5.91 8.69
C TRP A 703 -21.55 -5.51 9.97
N ASN A 704 -20.82 -4.39 9.97
CA ASN A 704 -20.07 -3.88 11.12
C ASN A 704 -20.74 -2.66 11.78
N ALA A 705 -22.05 -2.49 11.66
CA ALA A 705 -22.78 -1.36 12.24
C ALA A 705 -22.67 -1.24 13.77
N THR A 706 -22.31 -2.32 14.48
CA THR A 706 -21.99 -2.27 15.93
C THR A 706 -20.88 -1.26 16.23
N LEU A 707 -19.94 -1.07 15.30
CA LEU A 707 -18.89 -0.06 15.40
C LEU A 707 -19.47 1.35 15.55
N TRP A 708 -20.56 1.67 14.86
CA TRP A 708 -21.21 2.98 14.95
C TRP A 708 -21.90 3.18 16.30
N GLN A 709 -22.47 2.12 16.87
CA GLN A 709 -23.04 2.16 18.22
C GLN A 709 -21.95 2.39 19.28
N GLU A 710 -20.80 1.75 19.13
CA GLU A 710 -19.66 1.88 20.07
C GLU A 710 -19.02 3.27 19.98
N LEU A 711 -18.85 3.81 18.77
CA LEU A 711 -18.17 5.09 18.56
C LEU A 711 -19.09 6.31 18.78
N TYR A 712 -20.35 6.21 18.37
CA TYR A 712 -21.28 7.34 18.26
C TYR A 712 -22.61 7.13 18.98
N GLY A 713 -22.89 5.91 19.47
CA GLY A 713 -24.22 5.57 20.00
C GLY A 713 -25.29 5.46 18.91
N PHE A 714 -24.90 5.38 17.63
CA PHE A 714 -25.82 5.29 16.51
C PHE A 714 -26.13 3.83 16.15
N LYS A 715 -27.43 3.51 16.03
CA LYS A 715 -27.93 2.24 15.49
C LYS A 715 -28.72 2.54 14.21
N PRO A 716 -28.31 1.98 13.07
CA PRO A 716 -28.93 2.25 11.77
C PRO A 716 -30.35 1.69 11.60
#